data_AF-A0A9E2GVU2-F1
#
_entry.id   AF-A0A9E2GVU2-F1
#
_cell.length_a   1.000
_cell.length_b   1.000
_cell.length_c   1.000
_cell.angle_alpha   90.00
_cell.angle_beta   90.00
_cell.angle_gamma   90.00
#
_symmetry.space_group_name_H-M   'P 1'
#
loop_
_entity.id
_entity.type
_entity.pdbx_description
1 polymer ?
#
loop_
_entity_poly.entity_id
_entity_poly.type
_entity_poly.pdbx_seq_one_letter_code
_entity_poly.pdbx_strand_id
1 'polypeptide(L)'
;MPSHRRILPIVFFAVFLVATPAHAEVKQFSAGALIIPMDLTYQDHGLFQAYGLLFQLLRQGITVHWVIDPGKVWHPAPCDTAGDACDWDCEEEGSGEKCPYPTASPDLYATTQVLWDDDDRLAPGTPIVLHGYRGGPFVIDAPEAGAARDIIDIWNDPDLWAYYPWAQRTVGGVVSVHQATAPFDGDVRKTMTAAPTIAVFSDGNEDIATKYLRAAGIPQSSGAEFPAGKCAAGTCGPGTANPDMLTVESVMGDMGTCDAPNLDHANGALFTGDGLPAYCQIMSMHWNVAARETVECDGGNCPALQADCTGLPITYHGHEVVAEVRQFLQHRTHFFGECQAVNAYENLVPNPAWPFLDDDGRKGHFLTTAGTPPDCPCTDGDFECVTGGCDGGARDCCIPKDLKEKGAGYMIAAQPASATLQILHPEVPYIQLDGAFSTVGGSEPAYNLSETLGSAYINDMDVTFITGPDGPGVADVWMTGYIDGDCSIIEDDVWVPEQCNKGKVSYLGGHSYSVNLPISSNGASQGTRLFLNALFEADCVSAEGQPRMSLTWLGDLTVPAQDATLPVTRRYTLYFTNSGGGSALDATLRVRFPGTLAPLAAFEDGGTIEDNSVLWTLGNIGASGSTSPPASGSRWFDAAFPALGDYNLEAELLYRVGVSTLRLVQPVVVRVLLDTDGDLIPDELDPWPQDPLRCGDGDGDGCDDCAAEGTCDPEPDAGPDGDIDDPGRDNADGDCSCSAGASTPVGPLPLLFVFGMLWAFRRRTRNPG
;
A
#
# COMPACT_ATOMS: atom_id res chain seq x y z
N MET A 1 -64.98 3.75 7.16
CA MET A 1 -63.93 4.46 6.41
C MET A 1 -62.64 4.33 7.22
N PRO A 2 -61.68 3.48 6.82
CA PRO A 2 -60.42 3.37 7.53
C PRO A 2 -59.40 4.30 6.87
N SER A 3 -58.93 5.33 7.59
CA SER A 3 -57.79 6.12 7.16
C SER A 3 -56.52 5.36 7.53
N HIS A 4 -55.88 4.75 6.53
CA HIS A 4 -54.52 4.25 6.64
C HIS A 4 -53.58 5.44 6.91
N ARG A 5 -53.09 5.58 8.15
CA ARG A 5 -51.91 6.40 8.45
C ARG A 5 -50.71 5.70 7.82
N ARG A 6 -50.11 6.38 6.84
CA ARG A 6 -48.85 5.99 6.20
C ARG A 6 -47.74 6.20 7.23
N ILE A 7 -47.12 5.12 7.68
CA ILE A 7 -45.83 5.15 8.36
C ILE A 7 -44.81 5.56 7.29
N LEU A 8 -44.26 6.77 7.42
CA LEU A 8 -43.10 7.20 6.65
C LEU A 8 -41.88 6.72 7.45
N PRO A 9 -41.12 5.72 6.98
CA PRO A 9 -39.88 5.37 7.66
C PRO A 9 -38.89 6.53 7.47
N ILE A 10 -38.38 7.05 8.58
CA ILE A 10 -37.15 7.85 8.57
C ILE A 10 -36.05 6.88 8.16
N VAL A 11 -35.76 6.89 6.86
CA VAL A 11 -34.59 6.21 6.30
C VAL A 11 -33.40 7.00 6.79
N PHE A 12 -32.64 6.42 7.72
CA PHE A 12 -31.23 6.77 7.89
C PHE A 12 -30.59 6.64 6.51
N PHE A 13 -30.37 7.76 5.83
CA PHE A 13 -29.45 7.81 4.70
C PHE A 13 -28.05 7.69 5.32
N ALA A 14 -27.66 6.44 5.63
CA ALA A 14 -26.26 6.10 5.54
C ALA A 14 -25.91 6.42 4.08
N VAL A 15 -25.28 7.58 3.87
CA VAL A 15 -24.48 7.79 2.67
C VAL A 15 -23.35 6.79 2.82
N PHE A 16 -23.62 5.55 2.39
CA PHE A 16 -22.59 4.72 1.83
C PHE A 16 -22.05 5.56 0.68
N LEU A 17 -20.98 6.31 0.95
CA LEU A 17 -19.94 6.50 -0.04
C LEU A 17 -19.56 5.08 -0.44
N VAL A 18 -20.29 4.54 -1.42
CA VAL A 18 -19.78 3.49 -2.26
C VAL A 18 -18.54 4.14 -2.82
N ALA A 19 -17.38 3.80 -2.24
CA ALA A 19 -16.11 4.10 -2.86
C ALA A 19 -16.24 3.54 -4.27
N THR A 20 -16.33 4.44 -5.24
CA THR A 20 -16.37 4.00 -6.61
C THR A 20 -15.07 3.25 -6.85
N PRO A 21 -15.16 2.02 -7.38
CA PRO A 21 -14.01 1.19 -7.68
C PRO A 21 -13.03 1.98 -8.57
N ALA A 22 -11.76 2.10 -8.18
CA ALA A 22 -10.77 2.89 -8.91
C ALA A 22 -10.41 2.16 -10.20
N HIS A 23 -11.00 2.57 -11.31
CA HIS A 23 -10.57 2.02 -12.59
C HIS A 23 -9.15 2.48 -12.91
N ALA A 24 -8.57 2.02 -14.01
CA ALA A 24 -7.96 3.04 -14.86
C ALA A 24 -9.09 4.05 -15.11
N GLU A 25 -9.25 4.96 -14.16
CA GLU A 25 -10.38 5.86 -14.13
C GLU A 25 -9.93 6.95 -15.05
N VAL A 26 -10.61 7.06 -16.18
CA VAL A 26 -10.50 8.24 -17.03
C VAL A 26 -10.85 9.41 -16.14
N LYS A 27 -9.79 10.06 -15.66
CA LYS A 27 -9.88 11.20 -14.76
C LYS A 27 -9.63 12.43 -15.59
N GLN A 28 -10.54 13.38 -15.45
CA GLN A 28 -10.34 14.70 -16.01
C GLN A 28 -9.48 15.53 -15.07
N PHE A 29 -8.28 15.89 -15.52
CA PHE A 29 -7.40 16.83 -14.85
C PHE A 29 -7.73 18.24 -15.29
N SER A 30 -7.85 19.17 -14.34
CA SER A 30 -8.11 20.58 -14.63
C SER A 30 -6.86 21.29 -15.15
N ALA A 31 -7.05 22.39 -15.89
CA ALA A 31 -5.96 23.31 -16.20
C ALA A 31 -5.24 23.75 -14.91
N GLY A 32 -3.91 23.86 -14.98
CA GLY A 32 -3.05 24.12 -13.83
C GLY A 32 -2.45 22.86 -13.19
N ALA A 33 -2.94 21.66 -13.53
CA ALA A 33 -2.30 20.39 -13.16
C ALA A 33 -0.84 20.34 -13.66
N LEU A 34 0.02 19.65 -12.93
CA LEU A 34 1.43 19.47 -13.29
C LEU A 34 1.64 18.08 -13.88
N ILE A 35 2.50 18.00 -14.90
CA ILE A 35 2.90 16.76 -15.57
C ILE A 35 4.41 16.65 -15.48
N ILE A 36 4.91 15.54 -14.94
CA ILE A 36 6.32 15.14 -15.03
C ILE A 36 6.41 14.17 -16.22
N PRO A 37 6.92 14.60 -17.39
CA PRO A 37 7.11 13.72 -18.52
C PRO A 37 8.09 12.59 -18.18
N MET A 38 7.89 11.43 -18.81
CA MET A 38 8.74 10.25 -18.65
C MET A 38 9.20 9.69 -20.01
N ASP A 39 8.97 10.45 -21.08
CA ASP A 39 9.41 10.18 -22.45
C ASP A 39 10.79 10.79 -22.74
N LEU A 40 11.45 10.31 -23.79
CA LEU A 40 12.77 10.80 -24.19
C LEU A 40 12.74 12.19 -24.85
N THR A 41 11.57 12.67 -25.27
CA THR A 41 11.46 13.99 -25.88
C THR A 41 11.73 15.08 -24.85
N TYR A 42 11.17 14.94 -23.65
CA TYR A 42 11.26 15.94 -22.59
C TYR A 42 11.98 15.48 -21.32
N GLN A 43 12.26 14.19 -21.14
CA GLN A 43 12.88 13.68 -19.91
C GLN A 43 14.11 12.78 -20.17
N ASP A 44 15.01 13.20 -21.05
CA ASP A 44 16.17 12.42 -21.47
C ASP A 44 17.36 12.47 -20.48
N HIS A 45 17.52 13.58 -19.75
CA HIS A 45 18.62 13.83 -18.80
C HIS A 45 18.17 13.80 -17.33
N GLY A 46 16.90 14.09 -17.05
CA GLY A 46 16.36 14.13 -15.69
C GLY A 46 15.64 12.85 -15.26
N LEU A 47 15.58 11.81 -16.12
CA LEU A 47 14.73 10.63 -15.91
C LEU A 47 14.85 10.01 -14.53
N PHE A 48 16.07 9.74 -14.06
CA PHE A 48 16.26 9.13 -12.74
C PHE A 48 15.86 10.09 -11.62
N GLN A 49 16.18 11.37 -11.76
CA GLN A 49 15.85 12.41 -10.80
C GLN A 49 14.34 12.64 -10.69
N ALA A 50 13.56 12.32 -11.73
CA ALA A 50 12.11 12.35 -11.70
C ALA A 50 11.54 11.38 -10.65
N TYR A 51 12.13 10.19 -10.48
CA TYR A 51 11.74 9.26 -9.42
C TYR A 51 12.12 9.76 -8.03
N GLY A 52 13.25 10.46 -7.87
CA GLY A 52 13.59 11.14 -6.61
C GLY A 52 12.65 12.28 -6.27
N LEU A 53 12.26 13.07 -7.27
CA LEU A 53 11.24 14.11 -7.12
C LEU A 53 9.90 13.51 -6.71
N LEU A 54 9.47 12.44 -7.38
CA LEU A 54 8.27 11.68 -7.01
C LEU A 54 8.32 11.22 -5.55
N PHE A 55 9.44 10.64 -5.12
CA PHE A 55 9.64 10.25 -3.72
C PHE A 55 9.45 11.43 -2.77
N GLN A 56 10.02 12.61 -3.07
CA GLN A 56 9.93 13.78 -2.19
C GLN A 56 8.54 14.41 -2.19
N LEU A 57 7.84 14.40 -3.32
CA LEU A 57 6.44 14.83 -3.41
C LEU A 57 5.56 13.97 -2.48
N LEU A 58 5.66 12.65 -2.60
CA LEU A 58 4.90 11.69 -1.79
C LEU A 58 5.28 11.76 -0.30
N ARG A 59 6.57 11.94 0.01
CA ARG A 59 7.07 12.10 1.38
C ARG A 59 6.48 13.33 2.06
N GLN A 60 6.22 14.38 1.29
CA GLN A 60 5.67 15.65 1.76
C GLN A 60 4.15 15.76 1.58
N GLY A 61 3.49 14.64 1.26
CA GLY A 61 2.03 14.52 1.26
C GLY A 61 1.33 15.02 -0.01
N ILE A 62 2.07 15.20 -1.11
CA ILE A 62 1.46 15.47 -2.42
C ILE A 62 0.96 14.15 -3.01
N THR A 63 -0.29 14.12 -3.47
CA THR A 63 -0.82 12.97 -4.21
C THR A 63 -0.31 13.01 -5.65
N VAL A 64 0.16 11.87 -6.14
CA VAL A 64 0.66 11.75 -7.53
C VAL A 64 -0.05 10.62 -8.24
N HIS A 65 -0.52 10.89 -9.46
CA HIS A 65 -1.22 9.94 -10.32
C HIS A 65 -0.25 9.40 -11.37
N TRP A 66 -0.08 8.08 -11.44
CA TRP A 66 0.63 7.43 -12.54
C TRP A 66 -0.37 7.15 -13.65
N VAL A 67 -0.25 7.88 -14.76
CA VAL A 67 -1.20 7.81 -15.87
C VAL A 67 -0.65 6.91 -16.96
N ILE A 68 -1.37 5.84 -17.29
CA ILE A 68 -0.98 4.84 -18.29
C ILE A 68 -2.23 4.42 -19.06
N ASP A 69 -2.17 4.50 -20.38
CA ASP A 69 -3.29 4.07 -21.24
C ASP A 69 -3.44 2.53 -21.17
N PRO A 70 -4.62 1.99 -20.81
CA PRO A 70 -4.85 0.54 -20.82
C PRO A 70 -4.78 -0.08 -22.23
N GLY A 71 -4.93 0.73 -23.29
CA GLY A 71 -4.80 0.32 -24.69
C GLY A 71 -3.39 0.48 -25.27
N LYS A 72 -2.39 0.77 -24.42
CA LYS A 72 -1.03 1.09 -24.85
C LYS A 72 -0.39 -0.03 -25.64
N VAL A 73 0.38 0.34 -26.66
CA VAL A 73 1.11 -0.59 -27.52
C VAL A 73 2.59 -0.25 -27.59
N TRP A 74 3.43 -1.25 -27.84
CA TRP A 74 4.88 -1.09 -28.03
C TRP A 74 5.26 -1.20 -29.50
N HIS A 75 6.07 -0.27 -30.00
CA HIS A 75 6.64 -0.33 -31.34
C HIS A 75 8.15 -0.65 -31.28
N PRO A 76 8.58 -1.86 -31.69
CA PRO A 76 9.95 -2.34 -31.46
C PRO A 76 10.99 -1.76 -32.42
N ALA A 77 10.57 -1.21 -33.56
CA ALA A 77 11.45 -0.50 -34.49
C ALA A 77 11.38 1.03 -34.27
N PRO A 78 12.36 1.82 -34.74
CA PRO A 78 12.22 3.26 -34.84
C PRO A 78 10.89 3.67 -35.49
N CYS A 79 10.13 4.55 -34.84
CA CYS A 79 8.83 5.00 -35.33
C CYS A 79 8.89 5.81 -36.64
N ASP A 80 10.08 6.19 -37.10
CA ASP A 80 10.32 6.84 -38.39
C ASP A 80 10.72 5.85 -39.51
N THR A 81 10.64 4.54 -39.25
CA THR A 81 10.98 3.51 -40.24
C THR A 81 10.07 3.58 -41.46
N ALA A 82 10.66 3.72 -42.65
CA ALA A 82 9.90 3.87 -43.89
C ALA A 82 9.02 2.63 -44.18
N GLY A 83 7.70 2.83 -44.15
CA GLY A 83 6.69 1.78 -44.36
C GLY A 83 6.25 1.06 -43.09
N ASP A 84 6.80 1.44 -41.93
CA ASP A 84 6.53 0.89 -40.60
C ASP A 84 6.60 2.03 -39.56
N ALA A 85 5.95 3.16 -39.90
CA ALA A 85 5.93 4.34 -39.06
C ALA A 85 4.75 4.30 -38.09
N CYS A 86 4.95 4.85 -36.89
CA CYS A 86 3.91 4.92 -35.87
C CYS A 86 2.86 5.99 -36.19
N ASP A 87 1.66 5.85 -35.62
CA ASP A 87 0.57 6.80 -35.82
C ASP A 87 0.82 8.14 -35.09
N TRP A 88 1.48 8.11 -33.92
CA TRP A 88 1.78 9.28 -33.08
C TRP A 88 3.08 9.99 -33.47
N ASP A 89 3.22 11.26 -33.08
CA ASP A 89 4.41 12.08 -33.33
C ASP A 89 5.32 12.16 -32.09
N CYS A 90 6.60 12.47 -32.30
CA CYS A 90 7.60 12.52 -31.24
C CYS A 90 7.56 13.82 -30.43
N GLU A 91 7.36 14.93 -31.11
CA GLU A 91 7.26 16.25 -30.50
C GLU A 91 5.79 16.64 -30.36
N GLU A 92 5.35 17.68 -31.08
CA GLU A 92 3.94 18.08 -31.09
C GLU A 92 3.11 17.16 -32.00
N GLU A 93 1.93 16.80 -31.53
CA GLU A 93 1.01 15.95 -32.26
C GLU A 93 0.44 16.66 -33.49
N GLY A 94 0.54 16.00 -34.64
CA GLY A 94 0.19 16.54 -35.95
C GLY A 94 1.35 17.23 -36.68
N SER A 95 2.57 17.25 -36.11
CA SER A 95 3.78 17.75 -36.76
C SER A 95 4.25 16.84 -37.90
N GLY A 96 3.97 15.54 -37.80
CA GLY A 96 4.51 14.50 -38.68
C GLY A 96 5.96 14.12 -38.38
N GLU A 97 6.56 14.66 -37.33
CA GLU A 97 7.91 14.29 -36.88
C GLU A 97 7.85 13.02 -36.03
N LYS A 98 8.35 11.90 -36.56
CA LYS A 98 8.30 10.59 -35.92
C LYS A 98 9.53 10.31 -35.06
N CYS A 99 9.37 9.52 -34.00
CA CYS A 99 10.49 9.20 -33.12
C CYS A 99 11.54 8.32 -33.83
N PRO A 100 12.83 8.68 -33.81
CA PRO A 100 13.91 7.92 -34.43
C PRO A 100 14.35 6.69 -33.59
N TYR A 101 13.49 6.22 -32.69
CA TYR A 101 13.76 5.14 -31.75
C TYR A 101 12.49 4.32 -31.46
N PRO A 102 12.64 3.08 -30.97
CA PRO A 102 11.51 2.28 -30.48
C PRO A 102 10.81 2.99 -29.32
N THR A 103 9.48 3.02 -29.33
CA THR A 103 8.67 3.74 -28.34
C THR A 103 7.32 3.07 -28.16
N ALA A 104 6.70 3.32 -27.02
CA ALA A 104 5.29 3.01 -26.80
C ALA A 104 4.38 4.09 -27.40
N SER A 105 3.09 3.78 -27.56
CA SER A 105 2.06 4.78 -27.82
C SER A 105 1.90 5.75 -26.64
N PRO A 106 1.39 6.97 -26.87
CA PRO A 106 1.08 7.93 -25.80
C PRO A 106 0.12 7.39 -24.73
N ASP A 107 0.36 7.79 -23.49
CA ASP A 107 -0.48 7.53 -22.31
C ASP A 107 -1.57 8.58 -22.14
N LEU A 108 -1.29 9.83 -22.49
CA LEU A 108 -2.23 10.95 -22.45
C LEU A 108 -1.82 12.04 -23.43
N TYR A 109 -2.77 12.91 -23.76
CA TYR A 109 -2.54 14.09 -24.59
C TYR A 109 -2.86 15.36 -23.83
N ALA A 110 -1.93 16.32 -23.78
CA ALA A 110 -2.18 17.58 -23.10
C ALA A 110 -1.54 18.79 -23.82
N THR A 111 -2.23 19.93 -23.77
CA THR A 111 -1.66 21.25 -24.07
C THR A 111 -1.07 21.81 -22.79
N THR A 112 0.19 22.22 -22.84
CA THR A 112 0.94 22.60 -21.63
C THR A 112 1.86 23.80 -21.87
N GLN A 113 2.52 24.25 -20.81
CA GLN A 113 3.67 25.14 -20.87
C GLN A 113 4.80 24.58 -20.01
N VAL A 114 6.04 24.80 -20.44
CA VAL A 114 7.24 24.36 -19.72
C VAL A 114 7.37 25.12 -18.39
N LEU A 115 7.59 24.43 -17.28
CA LEU A 115 8.04 25.02 -16.02
C LEU A 115 9.54 24.81 -15.82
N TRP A 116 9.99 23.58 -16.03
CA TRP A 116 11.38 23.14 -15.98
C TRP A 116 11.65 22.24 -17.17
N ASP A 117 12.89 22.26 -17.65
CA ASP A 117 13.37 21.50 -18.80
C ASP A 117 14.75 20.90 -18.47
N ASP A 118 14.94 19.60 -18.69
CA ASP A 118 16.08 18.86 -18.15
C ASP A 118 17.40 19.07 -18.88
N ASP A 119 17.34 19.74 -20.03
CA ASP A 119 18.49 20.05 -20.87
C ASP A 119 18.57 21.52 -21.30
N ASP A 120 17.78 22.39 -20.66
CA ASP A 120 17.72 23.84 -20.87
C ASP A 120 17.48 24.26 -22.34
N ARG A 121 16.85 23.42 -23.17
CA ARG A 121 16.49 23.75 -24.55
C ARG A 121 15.30 24.70 -24.63
N LEU A 122 14.33 24.54 -23.74
CA LEU A 122 13.08 25.31 -23.69
C LEU A 122 13.02 26.19 -22.45
N ALA A 123 12.78 27.49 -22.65
CA ALA A 123 12.63 28.42 -21.55
C ALA A 123 11.30 28.18 -20.78
N PRO A 124 11.25 28.45 -19.47
CA PRO A 124 10.00 28.44 -18.72
C PRO A 124 8.93 29.35 -19.35
N GLY A 125 7.71 28.85 -19.44
CA GLY A 125 6.57 29.49 -20.10
C GLY A 125 6.48 29.23 -21.61
N THR A 126 7.41 28.49 -22.21
CA THR A 126 7.30 28.05 -23.60
C THR A 126 6.05 27.18 -23.76
N PRO A 127 5.11 27.52 -24.67
CA PRO A 127 3.90 26.72 -24.89
C PRO A 127 4.22 25.44 -25.66
N ILE A 128 3.55 24.36 -25.28
CA ILE A 128 3.51 23.07 -25.99
C ILE A 128 2.05 22.85 -26.39
N VAL A 129 1.76 22.92 -27.69
CA VAL A 129 0.38 23.03 -28.19
C VAL A 129 -0.42 21.75 -27.96
N LEU A 130 0.18 20.59 -28.24
CA LEU A 130 -0.41 19.28 -27.93
C LEU A 130 0.71 18.24 -27.99
N HIS A 131 0.92 17.52 -26.90
CA HIS A 131 1.91 16.45 -26.85
C HIS A 131 1.31 15.17 -26.31
N GLY A 132 1.61 14.04 -26.97
CA GLY A 132 1.32 12.70 -26.50
C GLY A 132 2.42 12.21 -25.56
N TYR A 133 2.25 12.41 -24.26
CA TYR A 133 3.21 11.99 -23.24
C TYR A 133 3.30 10.46 -23.20
N ARG A 134 4.51 9.93 -23.05
CA ARG A 134 4.80 8.48 -23.08
C ARG A 134 5.58 8.05 -21.85
N GLY A 135 5.76 6.73 -21.73
CA GLY A 135 6.56 6.14 -20.66
C GLY A 135 5.94 6.26 -19.26
N GLY A 136 4.62 6.43 -19.16
CA GLY A 136 3.90 6.50 -17.90
C GLY A 136 4.19 7.80 -17.15
N PRO A 137 3.73 8.97 -17.65
CA PRO A 137 3.92 10.25 -16.98
C PRO A 137 3.27 10.30 -15.60
N PHE A 138 3.85 11.12 -14.72
CA PHE A 138 3.27 11.40 -13.40
C PHE A 138 2.49 12.72 -13.43
N VAL A 139 1.29 12.73 -12.87
CA VAL A 139 0.38 13.88 -12.89
C VAL A 139 -0.02 14.29 -11.47
N ILE A 140 0.01 15.59 -11.19
CA ILE A 140 -0.40 16.20 -9.92
C ILE A 140 -1.61 17.08 -10.17
N ASP A 141 -2.65 16.94 -9.34
CA ASP A 141 -3.89 17.70 -9.51
C ASP A 141 -3.67 19.21 -9.32
N ALA A 142 -4.44 20.01 -10.05
CA ALA A 142 -4.39 21.47 -9.99
C ALA A 142 -4.51 22.08 -8.57
N PRO A 143 -5.32 21.54 -7.63
CA PRO A 143 -5.38 22.04 -6.26
C PRO A 143 -4.09 21.86 -5.46
N GLU A 144 -3.29 20.83 -5.78
CA GLU A 144 -2.00 20.56 -5.11
C GLU A 144 -0.80 21.15 -5.85
N ALA A 145 -0.99 21.59 -7.11
CA ALA A 145 0.07 22.11 -7.98
C ALA A 145 0.90 23.25 -7.35
N GLY A 146 0.29 24.10 -6.51
CA GLY A 146 1.03 25.16 -5.80
C GLY A 146 2.04 24.60 -4.81
N ALA A 147 1.60 23.69 -3.92
CA ALA A 147 2.47 23.07 -2.92
C ALA A 147 3.51 22.14 -3.57
N ALA A 148 3.12 21.42 -4.63
CA ALA A 148 4.04 20.61 -5.41
C ALA A 148 5.12 21.46 -6.10
N ARG A 149 4.75 22.62 -6.64
CA ARG A 149 5.71 23.53 -7.29
C ARG A 149 6.79 24.02 -6.33
N ASP A 150 6.45 24.33 -5.08
CA ASP A 150 7.45 24.72 -4.09
C ASP A 150 8.51 23.61 -3.88
N ILE A 151 8.08 22.34 -3.84
CA ILE A 151 8.96 21.17 -3.73
C ILE A 151 9.81 21.00 -5.00
N ILE A 152 9.18 21.12 -6.17
CA ILE A 152 9.83 20.98 -7.49
C ILE A 152 10.92 22.03 -7.68
N ASP A 153 10.61 23.30 -7.38
CA ASP A 153 11.55 24.41 -7.54
C ASP A 153 12.76 24.20 -6.59
N ILE A 154 12.55 23.74 -5.36
CA ILE A 154 13.63 23.38 -4.43
C ILE A 154 14.44 22.18 -4.93
N TRP A 155 13.79 21.17 -5.49
CA TRP A 155 14.47 19.98 -6.01
C TRP A 155 15.38 20.33 -7.19
N ASN A 156 14.88 21.12 -8.15
CA ASN A 156 15.57 21.47 -9.38
C ASN A 156 16.61 22.59 -9.24
N ASP A 157 16.56 23.40 -8.17
CA ASP A 157 17.51 24.49 -7.93
C ASP A 157 18.54 24.15 -6.84
N PRO A 158 19.80 23.82 -7.20
CA PRO A 158 20.86 23.54 -6.25
C PRO A 158 21.19 24.68 -5.29
N ASP A 159 20.91 25.93 -5.66
CA ASP A 159 21.16 27.09 -4.79
C ASP A 159 20.23 27.08 -3.55
N LEU A 160 19.11 26.35 -3.62
CA LEU A 160 18.16 26.19 -2.52
C LEU A 160 18.52 25.05 -1.55
N TRP A 161 19.35 24.08 -1.95
CA TRP A 161 19.60 22.86 -1.15
C TRP A 161 20.24 23.15 0.22
N ALA A 162 21.02 24.22 0.35
CA ALA A 162 21.59 24.64 1.63
C ALA A 162 20.53 25.05 2.66
N TYR A 163 19.38 25.52 2.21
CA TYR A 163 18.23 25.89 3.05
C TYR A 163 17.25 24.74 3.24
N TYR A 164 17.27 23.77 2.33
CA TYR A 164 16.40 22.60 2.32
C TYR A 164 17.23 21.31 2.22
N PRO A 165 17.83 20.85 3.33
CA PRO A 165 18.76 19.71 3.31
C PRO A 165 18.15 18.41 2.78
N TRP A 166 16.82 18.27 2.79
CA TRP A 166 16.12 17.10 2.24
C TRP A 166 16.29 16.95 0.71
N ALA A 167 16.59 18.04 0.00
CA ALA A 167 16.82 18.05 -1.44
C ALA A 167 18.30 17.82 -1.82
N GLN A 168 19.21 17.89 -0.84
CA GLN A 168 20.64 17.78 -1.07
C GLN A 168 21.01 16.36 -1.50
N ARG A 169 21.77 16.26 -2.60
CA ARG A 169 22.16 14.98 -3.21
C ARG A 169 23.49 15.11 -3.95
N THR A 170 24.22 14.00 -4.07
CA THR A 170 25.55 14.00 -4.72
C THR A 170 25.47 13.84 -6.24
N VAL A 171 24.39 13.23 -6.74
CA VAL A 171 24.07 13.15 -8.16
C VAL A 171 22.85 14.04 -8.40
N GLY A 172 23.04 15.13 -9.15
CA GLY A 172 22.00 16.10 -9.46
C GLY A 172 21.68 16.12 -10.95
N GLY A 173 20.43 16.47 -11.25
CA GLY A 173 19.91 16.72 -12.58
C GLY A 173 18.59 17.48 -12.44
N VAL A 174 18.25 18.26 -13.47
CA VAL A 174 16.96 18.97 -13.54
C VAL A 174 15.91 17.97 -14.01
N VAL A 175 14.74 18.00 -13.37
CA VAL A 175 13.56 17.24 -13.80
C VAL A 175 12.67 18.16 -14.62
N SER A 176 12.23 17.70 -15.78
CA SER A 176 11.32 18.46 -16.62
C SER A 176 9.94 18.43 -15.98
N VAL A 177 9.26 19.56 -15.99
CA VAL A 177 7.90 19.66 -15.45
C VAL A 177 7.12 20.60 -16.34
N HIS A 178 5.94 20.16 -16.75
CA HIS A 178 5.02 20.95 -17.55
C HIS A 178 3.77 21.28 -16.74
N GLN A 179 3.16 22.42 -17.04
CA GLN A 179 1.87 22.81 -16.47
C GLN A 179 0.81 22.79 -17.55
N ALA A 180 -0.29 22.07 -17.31
CA ALA A 180 -1.42 22.02 -18.22
C ALA A 180 -2.09 23.39 -18.36
N THR A 181 -2.27 23.86 -19.59
CA THR A 181 -2.96 25.14 -19.88
C THR A 181 -4.44 24.95 -20.21
N ALA A 182 -4.87 23.70 -20.38
CA ALA A 182 -6.25 23.29 -20.59
C ALA A 182 -6.53 21.99 -19.81
N PRO A 183 -7.81 21.67 -19.52
CA PRO A 183 -8.16 20.35 -19.01
C PRO A 183 -7.81 19.24 -20.00
N PHE A 184 -7.47 18.07 -19.49
CA PHE A 184 -7.21 16.86 -20.28
C PHE A 184 -7.68 15.64 -19.52
N ASP A 185 -7.88 14.53 -20.24
CA ASP A 185 -8.26 13.25 -19.66
C ASP A 185 -7.04 12.32 -19.63
N GLY A 186 -6.94 11.50 -18.59
CA GLY A 186 -5.91 10.47 -18.49
C GLY A 186 -6.38 9.30 -17.64
N ASP A 187 -5.97 8.10 -18.02
CA ASP A 187 -6.27 6.86 -17.32
C ASP A 187 -5.34 6.67 -16.12
N VAL A 188 -5.86 6.89 -14.91
CA VAL A 188 -5.06 6.76 -13.68
C VAL A 188 -4.87 5.30 -13.34
N ARG A 189 -3.68 4.76 -13.61
CA ARG A 189 -3.34 3.36 -13.27
C ARG A 189 -2.99 3.20 -11.80
N LYS A 190 -2.35 4.19 -11.18
CA LYS A 190 -2.11 4.23 -9.73
C LYS A 190 -2.27 5.62 -9.15
N THR A 191 -2.95 5.72 -8.00
CA THR A 191 -2.93 6.89 -7.13
C THR A 191 -1.93 6.64 -6.01
N MET A 192 -0.83 7.38 -5.99
CA MET A 192 0.25 7.26 -5.02
C MET A 192 0.13 8.35 -3.95
N THR A 193 0.26 7.98 -2.68
CA THR A 193 0.01 8.89 -1.55
C THR A 193 1.06 8.83 -0.44
N ALA A 194 2.00 7.89 -0.49
CA ALA A 194 3.09 7.79 0.48
C ALA A 194 4.39 7.33 -0.18
N ALA A 195 5.53 7.81 0.31
CA ALA A 195 6.84 7.41 -0.18
C ALA A 195 7.27 6.08 0.46
N PRO A 196 7.79 5.11 -0.32
CA PRO A 196 8.14 3.80 0.20
C PRO A 196 9.32 3.84 1.18
N THR A 197 9.33 2.94 2.18
CA THR A 197 10.56 2.59 2.91
C THR A 197 11.29 1.49 2.17
N ILE A 198 12.56 1.71 1.84
CA ILE A 198 13.34 0.84 0.96
C ILE A 198 14.42 0.14 1.78
N ALA A 199 14.49 -1.18 1.71
CA ALA A 199 15.61 -1.97 2.22
C ALA A 199 16.50 -2.42 1.05
N VAL A 200 17.81 -2.29 1.23
CA VAL A 200 18.82 -2.83 0.31
C VAL A 200 19.52 -3.99 1.02
N PHE A 201 19.45 -5.18 0.45
CA PHE A 201 20.14 -6.34 0.99
C PHE A 201 21.64 -6.24 0.72
N SER A 202 22.42 -6.18 1.79
CA SER A 202 23.88 -6.14 1.81
C SER A 202 24.48 -7.51 1.46
N ASP A 203 24.25 -7.93 0.24
CA ASP A 203 24.64 -9.23 -0.30
C ASP A 203 26.10 -9.29 -0.84
N GLY A 204 26.85 -8.23 -0.62
CA GLY A 204 28.20 -8.05 -1.14
C GLY A 204 28.24 -7.39 -2.51
N ASN A 205 27.10 -7.00 -3.12
CA ASN A 205 27.00 -6.17 -4.33
C ASN A 205 25.84 -5.16 -4.24
N GLU A 206 25.47 -4.79 -3.02
CA GLU A 206 24.48 -3.76 -2.70
C GLU A 206 24.83 -2.38 -3.27
N ASP A 207 26.09 -2.15 -3.65
CA ASP A 207 26.54 -0.95 -4.35
C ASP A 207 25.85 -0.75 -5.71
N ILE A 208 25.32 -1.80 -6.32
CA ILE A 208 24.51 -1.74 -7.55
C ILE A 208 23.16 -1.06 -7.29
N ALA A 209 22.41 -1.56 -6.30
CA ALA A 209 21.13 -0.98 -5.91
C ALA A 209 21.28 0.47 -5.42
N THR A 210 22.25 0.71 -4.54
CA THR A 210 22.52 2.06 -4.03
C THR A 210 22.97 3.01 -5.13
N LYS A 211 23.71 2.56 -6.16
CA LYS A 211 24.02 3.38 -7.34
C LYS A 211 22.76 3.85 -8.05
N TYR A 212 21.74 3.00 -8.21
CA TYR A 212 20.46 3.39 -8.82
C TYR A 212 19.70 4.40 -7.94
N LEU A 213 19.59 4.13 -6.63
CA LEU A 213 18.92 5.02 -5.68
C LEU A 213 19.61 6.39 -5.59
N ARG A 214 20.94 6.42 -5.59
CA ARG A 214 21.73 7.66 -5.62
C ARG A 214 21.57 8.41 -6.93
N ALA A 215 21.53 7.72 -8.06
CA ALA A 215 21.25 8.34 -9.36
C ALA A 215 19.84 8.95 -9.43
N ALA A 216 18.88 8.39 -8.69
CA ALA A 216 17.56 8.98 -8.52
C ALA A 216 17.50 10.06 -7.43
N GLY A 217 18.46 10.11 -6.50
CA GLY A 217 18.42 11.02 -5.34
C GLY A 217 17.47 10.54 -4.24
N ILE A 218 17.13 9.25 -4.19
CA ILE A 218 16.28 8.66 -3.17
C ILE A 218 17.12 8.34 -1.92
N PRO A 219 16.81 8.93 -0.75
CA PRO A 219 17.57 8.69 0.48
C PRO A 219 17.06 7.46 1.24
N GLN A 220 17.83 7.07 2.26
CA GLN A 220 17.40 6.17 3.31
C GLN A 220 16.28 6.79 4.16
N SER A 221 15.60 5.97 4.95
CA SER A 221 14.61 6.32 5.96
C SER A 221 15.13 7.34 6.98
N SER A 222 16.44 7.31 7.27
CA SER A 222 17.13 8.30 8.09
C SER A 222 17.25 9.69 7.44
N GLY A 223 16.93 9.81 6.15
CA GLY A 223 17.17 10.99 5.32
C GLY A 223 18.59 11.10 4.77
N ALA A 224 19.51 10.20 5.15
CA ALA A 224 20.85 10.16 4.59
C ALA A 224 20.85 9.55 3.17
N GLU A 225 21.75 10.00 2.30
CA GLU A 225 22.00 9.33 1.02
C GLU A 225 22.46 7.88 1.25
N PHE A 226 22.08 6.95 0.37
CA PHE A 226 22.62 5.60 0.39
C PHE A 226 24.15 5.62 0.16
N PRO A 227 24.92 4.70 0.77
CA PRO A 227 26.36 4.63 0.56
C PRO A 227 26.74 4.37 -0.90
N ALA A 228 27.84 4.98 -1.36
CA ALA A 228 28.38 4.72 -2.71
C ALA A 228 29.11 3.37 -2.84
N GLY A 229 29.38 2.69 -1.73
CA GLY A 229 30.13 1.46 -1.69
C GLY A 229 29.51 0.48 -0.70
N LYS A 230 30.08 -0.73 -0.71
CA LYS A 230 29.63 -1.86 0.07
C LYS A 230 29.69 -1.61 1.57
N CYS A 231 28.84 -2.29 2.31
CA CYS A 231 28.81 -2.30 3.75
C CYS A 231 30.13 -2.83 4.32
N ALA A 232 30.71 -2.06 5.25
CA ALA A 232 31.75 -2.58 6.11
C ALA A 232 31.11 -3.32 7.31
N ALA A 233 31.85 -4.22 7.93
CA ALA A 233 31.38 -4.96 9.09
C ALA A 233 30.88 -4.00 10.20
N GLY A 234 29.62 -4.17 10.62
CA GLY A 234 28.99 -3.35 11.66
C GLY A 234 28.59 -1.93 11.25
N THR A 235 28.66 -1.56 9.96
CA THR A 235 28.25 -0.22 9.49
C THR A 235 26.86 -0.16 8.88
N CYS A 236 26.18 -1.30 8.79
CA CYS A 236 24.91 -1.46 8.11
C CYS A 236 23.93 -2.25 8.98
N GLY A 237 22.65 -2.01 8.76
CA GLY A 237 21.53 -2.62 9.47
C GLY A 237 20.95 -1.70 10.54
N PRO A 238 19.82 -2.10 11.15
CA PRO A 238 19.12 -1.28 12.14
C PRO A 238 20.03 -0.80 13.27
N GLY A 239 19.89 0.48 13.65
CA GLY A 239 20.70 1.11 14.70
C GLY A 239 22.09 1.59 14.26
N THR A 240 22.45 1.44 12.98
CA THR A 240 23.68 2.01 12.41
C THR A 240 23.41 3.34 11.67
N ALA A 241 24.45 3.92 11.06
CA ALA A 241 24.30 5.07 10.17
C ALA A 241 23.60 4.71 8.84
N ASN A 242 23.55 3.42 8.49
CA ASN A 242 22.91 2.91 7.28
C ASN A 242 21.80 1.90 7.65
N PRO A 243 20.70 2.37 8.26
CA PRO A 243 19.68 1.50 8.84
C PRO A 243 19.00 0.58 7.81
N ASP A 244 18.90 1.05 6.57
CA ASP A 244 18.17 0.39 5.49
C ASP A 244 19.03 -0.58 4.68
N MET A 245 20.33 -0.67 5.00
CA MET A 245 21.25 -1.62 4.39
C MET A 245 21.25 -2.91 5.21
N LEU A 246 20.43 -3.89 4.85
CA LEU A 246 20.19 -5.08 5.67
C LEU A 246 21.21 -6.19 5.38
N THR A 247 21.91 -6.64 6.41
CA THR A 247 22.80 -7.82 6.36
C THR A 247 22.00 -9.13 6.39
N VAL A 248 22.63 -10.25 6.02
CA VAL A 248 22.03 -11.59 6.17
C VAL A 248 21.54 -11.83 7.59
N GLU A 249 22.39 -11.52 8.57
CA GLU A 249 22.12 -11.72 9.99
C GLU A 249 20.95 -10.86 10.48
N SER A 250 20.82 -9.63 9.95
CA SER A 250 19.65 -8.80 10.28
C SER A 250 18.37 -9.27 9.61
N VAL A 251 18.43 -9.83 8.40
CA VAL A 251 17.22 -10.34 7.72
C VAL A 251 16.76 -11.65 8.34
N MET A 252 17.67 -12.57 8.65
CA MET A 252 17.31 -13.87 9.26
C MET A 252 16.85 -13.76 10.73
N GLY A 253 17.15 -12.64 11.40
CA GLY A 253 16.82 -12.40 12.79
C GLY A 253 17.46 -13.40 13.79
N ASP A 254 16.83 -13.55 14.96
CA ASP A 254 17.33 -14.44 16.02
C ASP A 254 16.90 -15.89 15.77
N MET A 255 17.85 -16.68 15.30
CA MET A 255 17.67 -18.11 15.02
C MET A 255 17.79 -19.02 16.24
N GLY A 256 18.10 -18.47 17.42
CA GLY A 256 18.32 -19.27 18.63
C GLY A 256 19.53 -20.20 18.51
N THR A 257 19.38 -21.44 18.97
CA THR A 257 20.45 -22.46 18.94
C THR A 257 20.06 -23.63 18.05
N CYS A 258 21.02 -24.32 17.44
CA CYS A 258 20.70 -25.38 16.48
C CYS A 258 19.98 -26.61 17.07
N ASP A 259 20.02 -26.82 18.39
CA ASP A 259 19.22 -27.83 19.10
C ASP A 259 17.84 -27.32 19.55
N ALA A 260 17.58 -26.01 19.45
CA ALA A 260 16.32 -25.36 19.71
C ALA A 260 16.14 -24.16 18.76
N PRO A 261 16.09 -24.40 17.44
CA PRO A 261 16.06 -23.33 16.46
C PRO A 261 14.78 -22.53 16.59
N ASN A 262 14.88 -21.22 16.41
CA ASN A 262 13.71 -20.39 16.20
C ASN A 262 13.10 -20.70 14.83
N LEU A 263 11.79 -20.87 14.78
CA LEU A 263 11.03 -21.18 13.56
C LEU A 263 10.08 -20.03 13.20
N ASP A 264 10.23 -18.88 13.87
CA ASP A 264 9.51 -17.66 13.55
C ASP A 264 10.23 -16.94 12.41
N HIS A 265 9.63 -16.97 11.22
CA HIS A 265 10.13 -16.32 10.00
C HIS A 265 9.67 -14.85 9.87
N ALA A 266 9.25 -14.23 10.97
CA ALA A 266 8.85 -12.82 11.04
C ALA A 266 9.58 -12.08 12.16
N ASN A 267 10.81 -12.50 12.48
CA ASN A 267 11.58 -11.96 13.61
C ASN A 267 12.79 -11.13 13.18
N GLY A 268 13.08 -11.11 11.88
CA GLY A 268 14.13 -10.31 11.27
C GLY A 268 13.80 -8.82 11.15
N ALA A 269 14.77 -8.06 10.64
CA ALA A 269 14.68 -6.62 10.43
C ALA A 269 13.63 -6.20 9.41
N LEU A 270 13.11 -7.14 8.61
CA LEU A 270 11.99 -6.89 7.70
C LEU A 270 10.68 -6.58 8.44
N PHE A 271 10.61 -6.92 9.73
CA PHE A 271 9.41 -6.80 10.54
C PHE A 271 9.61 -5.88 11.74
N THR A 272 8.53 -5.23 12.16
CA THR A 272 8.41 -4.59 13.46
C THR A 272 8.23 -5.65 14.55
N GLY A 273 8.39 -5.29 15.83
CA GLY A 273 8.29 -6.25 16.94
C GLY A 273 6.92 -6.90 17.13
N ASP A 274 5.89 -6.44 16.43
CA ASP A 274 4.54 -6.99 16.36
C ASP A 274 4.24 -7.72 15.03
N GLY A 275 5.26 -7.97 14.21
CA GLY A 275 5.19 -8.80 12.99
C GLY A 275 4.62 -8.09 11.77
N LEU A 276 4.57 -6.74 11.76
CA LEU A 276 4.20 -5.99 10.56
C LEU A 276 5.44 -5.65 9.72
N PRO A 277 5.31 -5.52 8.39
CA PRO A 277 6.40 -5.05 7.54
C PRO A 277 6.95 -3.70 8.00
N ALA A 278 8.26 -3.64 8.28
CA ALA A 278 8.98 -2.40 8.55
C ALA A 278 9.36 -1.67 7.25
N TYR A 279 9.42 -2.40 6.13
CA TYR A 279 9.77 -1.91 4.81
C TYR A 279 8.63 -2.10 3.82
N CYS A 280 8.61 -1.24 2.80
CA CYS A 280 7.76 -1.39 1.63
C CYS A 280 8.33 -2.41 0.65
N GLN A 281 9.65 -2.37 0.49
CA GLN A 281 10.37 -3.19 -0.46
C GLN A 281 11.74 -3.58 0.08
N ILE A 282 12.16 -4.79 -0.26
CA ILE A 282 13.55 -5.24 -0.19
C ILE A 282 14.08 -5.58 -1.58
N MET A 283 15.38 -5.35 -1.80
CA MET A 283 16.05 -5.70 -3.05
C MET A 283 17.36 -6.44 -2.81
N SER A 284 17.67 -7.40 -3.67
CA SER A 284 18.89 -8.21 -3.67
C SER A 284 19.46 -8.24 -5.09
N MET A 285 20.76 -8.02 -5.25
CA MET A 285 21.39 -7.77 -6.56
C MET A 285 22.27 -8.93 -7.03
N HIS A 286 22.88 -9.64 -6.09
CA HIS A 286 23.89 -10.66 -6.41
C HIS A 286 24.09 -11.67 -5.27
N TRP A 287 23.15 -11.75 -4.33
CA TRP A 287 23.17 -12.83 -3.35
C TRP A 287 23.02 -14.17 -4.06
N ASN A 288 23.95 -15.10 -3.86
CA ASN A 288 24.05 -16.27 -4.72
C ASN A 288 23.62 -17.57 -4.03
N VAL A 289 23.39 -18.61 -4.83
CA VAL A 289 22.99 -19.93 -4.32
C VAL A 289 23.96 -20.47 -3.26
N ALA A 290 25.28 -20.25 -3.40
CA ALA A 290 26.23 -20.70 -2.39
C ALA A 290 26.06 -19.99 -1.03
N ALA A 291 25.81 -18.68 -1.04
CA ALA A 291 25.51 -17.90 0.15
C ALA A 291 24.13 -18.28 0.74
N ARG A 292 23.16 -18.61 -0.11
CA ARG A 292 21.88 -19.19 0.30
C ARG A 292 22.06 -20.53 0.99
N GLU A 293 22.91 -21.43 0.45
CA GLU A 293 23.18 -22.75 1.04
C GLU A 293 24.04 -22.72 2.31
N THR A 294 24.61 -21.57 2.67
CA THR A 294 25.50 -21.48 3.83
C THR A 294 24.69 -21.46 5.13
N VAL A 295 25.13 -22.27 6.10
CA VAL A 295 24.58 -22.34 7.45
C VAL A 295 25.73 -22.44 8.45
N GLU A 296 25.79 -21.50 9.40
CA GLU A 296 26.85 -21.41 10.39
C GLU A 296 26.31 -21.41 11.84
N CYS A 297 26.99 -22.15 12.70
CA CYS A 297 26.79 -22.24 14.14
C CYS A 297 28.09 -21.78 14.84
N ASP A 298 27.98 -20.84 15.77
CA ASP A 298 29.14 -20.24 16.48
C ASP A 298 30.22 -19.71 15.53
N GLY A 299 29.82 -19.15 14.37
CA GLY A 299 30.71 -18.59 13.36
C GLY A 299 31.46 -19.61 12.48
N GLY A 300 31.04 -20.87 12.46
CA GLY A 300 31.57 -21.90 11.55
C GLY A 300 30.52 -22.92 11.14
N ASN A 301 30.87 -23.93 10.34
CA ASN A 301 29.89 -24.92 9.85
C ASN A 301 29.12 -25.61 10.99
N CYS A 302 27.80 -25.66 10.86
CA CYS A 302 26.98 -26.42 11.80
C CYS A 302 27.30 -27.92 11.76
N PRO A 303 27.20 -28.65 12.88
CA PRO A 303 27.31 -30.11 12.89
C PRO A 303 26.21 -30.78 12.06
N ALA A 304 26.52 -31.91 11.42
CA ALA A 304 25.57 -32.65 10.57
C ALA A 304 24.43 -33.32 11.36
N LEU A 305 24.60 -33.53 12.68
CA LEU A 305 23.60 -34.13 13.55
C LEU A 305 23.20 -33.11 14.63
N GLN A 306 21.89 -32.95 14.84
CA GLN A 306 21.35 -32.04 15.86
C GLN A 306 21.89 -32.33 17.28
N ALA A 307 22.11 -33.61 17.59
CA ALA A 307 22.64 -34.04 18.89
C ALA A 307 24.07 -33.54 19.18
N ASP A 308 24.83 -33.17 18.14
CA ASP A 308 26.22 -32.76 18.25
C ASP A 308 26.38 -31.23 18.41
N CYS A 309 25.26 -30.48 18.45
CA CYS A 309 25.27 -29.04 18.33
C CYS A 309 24.60 -28.30 19.52
N THR A 310 24.33 -29.00 20.62
CA THR A 310 23.65 -28.44 21.81
C THR A 310 24.17 -27.07 22.25
N GLY A 311 23.29 -26.06 22.26
CA GLY A 311 23.59 -24.72 22.73
C GLY A 311 24.47 -23.88 21.80
N LEU A 312 24.80 -24.36 20.59
CA LEU A 312 25.53 -23.56 19.61
C LEU A 312 24.56 -22.57 18.94
N PRO A 313 24.81 -21.25 19.04
CA PRO A 313 23.96 -20.26 18.39
C PRO A 313 24.09 -20.37 16.88
N ILE A 314 22.98 -20.27 16.17
CA ILE A 314 23.00 -20.15 14.70
C ILE A 314 23.36 -18.71 14.37
N THR A 315 24.50 -18.51 13.73
CA THR A 315 25.06 -17.17 13.44
C THR A 315 24.86 -16.74 12.00
N TYR A 316 24.55 -17.67 11.09
CA TYR A 316 24.22 -17.40 9.70
C TYR A 316 23.30 -18.51 9.18
N HIS A 317 22.23 -18.15 8.48
CA HIS A 317 21.33 -19.13 7.87
C HIS A 317 20.72 -18.59 6.57
N GLY A 318 21.33 -18.88 5.42
CA GLY A 318 20.87 -18.33 4.15
C GLY A 318 19.44 -18.75 3.81
N HIS A 319 19.03 -19.98 4.11
CA HIS A 319 17.66 -20.44 3.88
C HIS A 319 16.63 -19.65 4.70
N GLU A 320 17.03 -19.09 5.86
CA GLU A 320 16.11 -18.29 6.68
C GLU A 320 15.83 -16.94 6.03
N VAL A 321 16.80 -16.34 5.35
CA VAL A 321 16.59 -15.12 4.56
C VAL A 321 15.47 -15.32 3.52
N VAL A 322 15.42 -16.49 2.88
CA VAL A 322 14.37 -16.82 1.92
C VAL A 322 13.01 -16.94 2.62
N ALA A 323 12.95 -17.56 3.80
CA ALA A 323 11.72 -17.68 4.59
C ALA A 323 11.21 -16.31 5.07
N GLU A 324 12.09 -15.47 5.60
CA GLU A 324 11.78 -14.10 6.04
C GLU A 324 11.27 -13.24 4.87
N VAL A 325 11.88 -13.33 3.68
CA VAL A 325 11.38 -12.64 2.48
C VAL A 325 10.03 -13.22 2.03
N ARG A 326 9.84 -14.55 2.05
CA ARG A 326 8.55 -15.17 1.73
C ARG A 326 7.44 -14.73 2.71
N GLN A 327 7.76 -14.65 4.00
CA GLN A 327 6.85 -14.16 5.02
C GLN A 327 6.55 -12.67 4.84
N PHE A 328 7.54 -11.88 4.45
CA PHE A 328 7.39 -10.45 4.17
C PHE A 328 6.44 -10.23 2.99
N LEU A 329 6.51 -11.10 1.98
CA LEU A 329 5.61 -11.15 0.84
C LEU A 329 4.22 -11.75 1.16
N GLN A 330 3.93 -12.16 2.40
CA GLN A 330 2.54 -12.41 2.81
C GLN A 330 1.78 -11.11 3.11
N HIS A 331 2.47 -9.98 3.04
CA HIS A 331 1.90 -8.63 3.11
C HIS A 331 2.04 -7.94 1.75
N ARG A 332 1.33 -6.81 1.56
CA ARG A 332 1.37 -5.95 0.36
C ARG A 332 2.71 -5.20 0.23
N THR A 333 3.78 -5.95 0.08
CA THR A 333 5.18 -5.51 -0.03
C THR A 333 5.75 -5.95 -1.37
N HIS A 334 7.01 -5.63 -1.63
CA HIS A 334 7.66 -5.99 -2.88
C HIS A 334 9.08 -6.52 -2.66
N PHE A 335 9.47 -7.53 -3.44
CA PHE A 335 10.84 -8.04 -3.49
C PHE A 335 11.41 -7.88 -4.91
N PHE A 336 12.61 -7.34 -5.02
CA PHE A 336 13.32 -7.20 -6.29
C PHE A 336 14.63 -8.01 -6.28
N GLY A 337 14.80 -8.91 -7.24
CA GLY A 337 16.04 -9.64 -7.49
C GLY A 337 16.71 -9.22 -8.80
N GLU A 338 18.01 -8.99 -8.79
CA GLU A 338 18.84 -8.89 -10.01
C GLU A 338 19.86 -10.04 -10.04
N CYS A 339 20.27 -10.47 -11.24
CA CYS A 339 21.39 -11.39 -11.42
C CYS A 339 21.28 -12.66 -10.52
N GLN A 340 22.35 -13.00 -9.78
CA GLN A 340 22.42 -14.21 -8.95
C GLN A 340 21.34 -14.32 -7.86
N ALA A 341 20.74 -13.20 -7.46
CA ALA A 341 19.66 -13.21 -6.48
C ALA A 341 18.46 -14.01 -7.00
N VAL A 342 18.16 -13.94 -8.29
CA VAL A 342 17.03 -14.65 -8.88
C VAL A 342 17.12 -16.15 -8.61
N ASN A 343 18.24 -16.78 -8.98
CA ASN A 343 18.45 -18.20 -8.72
C ASN A 343 18.58 -18.54 -7.24
N ALA A 344 19.04 -17.62 -6.38
CA ALA A 344 19.12 -17.87 -4.94
C ALA A 344 17.73 -17.94 -4.26
N TYR A 345 16.80 -17.08 -4.66
CA TYR A 345 15.43 -17.06 -4.12
C TYR A 345 14.48 -18.03 -4.85
N GLU A 346 14.75 -18.35 -6.11
CA GLU A 346 13.97 -19.33 -6.89
C GLU A 346 14.53 -20.76 -6.77
N ASN A 347 15.26 -21.05 -5.68
CA ASN A 347 15.82 -22.37 -5.43
C ASN A 347 14.97 -23.22 -4.48
N LEU A 348 14.69 -24.47 -4.85
CA LEU A 348 14.25 -25.55 -3.98
C LEU A 348 15.36 -26.58 -3.79
N VAL A 349 16.10 -26.41 -2.70
CA VAL A 349 16.87 -27.50 -2.11
C VAL A 349 16.67 -27.40 -0.62
N PRO A 350 15.99 -28.37 0.04
CA PRO A 350 16.27 -28.58 1.44
C PRO A 350 17.74 -28.99 1.55
N ASN A 351 18.56 -28.31 2.35
CA ASN A 351 19.98 -28.63 2.40
C ASN A 351 20.18 -30.01 3.05
N PRO A 352 20.61 -31.06 2.32
CA PRO A 352 20.71 -32.40 2.87
C PRO A 352 21.78 -32.51 3.96
N ALA A 353 22.66 -31.52 4.11
CA ALA A 353 23.65 -31.49 5.18
C ALA A 353 23.03 -31.17 6.56
N TRP A 354 21.91 -30.44 6.60
CA TRP A 354 21.27 -30.00 7.86
C TRP A 354 19.73 -30.06 7.80
N PRO A 355 19.13 -31.24 7.57
CA PRO A 355 17.69 -31.39 7.36
C PRO A 355 16.83 -31.02 8.58
N PHE A 356 17.43 -30.83 9.76
CA PHE A 356 16.72 -30.44 10.99
C PHE A 356 16.64 -28.91 11.18
N LEU A 357 17.37 -28.14 10.37
CA LEU A 357 17.29 -26.68 10.31
C LEU A 357 16.49 -26.22 9.08
N ASP A 358 15.78 -27.14 8.45
CA ASP A 358 15.02 -26.89 7.24
C ASP A 358 13.53 -27.15 7.49
N ASP A 359 12.67 -26.38 6.81
CA ASP A 359 11.21 -26.55 6.87
C ASP A 359 10.52 -26.02 5.59
N ASP A 360 9.22 -26.24 5.49
CA ASP A 360 8.44 -25.90 4.30
C ASP A 360 8.39 -24.38 4.01
N GLY A 361 8.57 -23.51 5.01
CA GLY A 361 8.61 -22.06 4.88
C GLY A 361 9.87 -21.53 4.21
N ARG A 362 10.98 -22.29 4.27
CA ARG A 362 12.29 -21.96 3.68
C ARG A 362 12.44 -22.31 2.20
N LYS A 363 11.39 -22.86 1.58
CA LYS A 363 11.37 -23.12 0.14
C LYS A 363 11.50 -21.80 -0.62
N GLY A 364 12.18 -21.81 -1.76
CA GLY A 364 12.15 -20.73 -2.74
C GLY A 364 10.94 -20.82 -3.66
N HIS A 365 11.11 -20.48 -4.94
CA HIS A 365 10.09 -20.52 -5.99
C HIS A 365 8.92 -19.60 -5.72
N PHE A 366 9.13 -18.30 -5.89
CA PHE A 366 8.09 -17.31 -5.74
C PHE A 366 7.28 -17.17 -7.03
N LEU A 367 7.91 -17.30 -8.21
CA LEU A 367 7.25 -17.15 -9.51
C LEU A 367 7.21 -18.44 -10.35
N THR A 368 8.12 -19.38 -10.08
CA THR A 368 8.28 -20.61 -10.86
C THR A 368 7.80 -21.85 -10.12
N THR A 369 7.59 -22.95 -10.82
CA THR A 369 7.47 -24.28 -10.22
C THR A 369 8.82 -24.96 -10.17
N ALA A 370 9.04 -25.81 -9.16
CA ALA A 370 10.30 -26.54 -8.99
C ALA A 370 10.60 -27.61 -10.07
N GLY A 371 9.60 -27.95 -10.90
CA GLY A 371 9.69 -29.08 -11.81
C GLY A 371 9.88 -30.44 -11.09
N THR A 372 10.14 -31.50 -11.85
CA THR A 372 10.46 -32.83 -11.33
C THR A 372 11.63 -33.42 -12.13
N PRO A 373 12.80 -33.61 -11.50
CA PRO A 373 13.95 -34.22 -12.17
C PRO A 373 13.63 -35.61 -12.75
N PRO A 374 13.90 -35.88 -14.03
CA PRO A 374 13.64 -37.19 -14.63
C PRO A 374 14.64 -38.25 -14.15
N ASP A 375 14.30 -39.52 -14.33
CA ASP A 375 15.18 -40.64 -13.99
C ASP A 375 16.37 -40.73 -14.96
N CYS A 376 17.49 -41.27 -14.48
CA CYS A 376 18.63 -41.55 -15.35
C CYS A 376 18.32 -42.58 -16.45
N PRO A 377 19.00 -42.53 -17.62
CA PRO A 377 20.09 -41.62 -18.00
C PRO A 377 19.61 -40.26 -18.55
N CYS A 378 20.41 -39.22 -18.32
CA CYS A 378 20.09 -37.87 -18.77
C CYS A 378 20.36 -37.70 -20.27
N THR A 379 19.37 -37.17 -20.98
CA THR A 379 19.45 -36.85 -22.40
C THR A 379 19.90 -35.43 -22.66
N ASP A 380 19.68 -34.54 -21.69
CA ASP A 380 20.07 -33.15 -21.72
C ASP A 380 21.54 -32.98 -21.29
N GLY A 381 22.28 -32.16 -22.03
CA GLY A 381 23.69 -31.87 -21.81
C GLY A 381 23.97 -31.07 -20.55
N ASP A 382 22.99 -30.30 -20.07
CA ASP A 382 23.14 -29.45 -18.88
C ASP A 382 22.90 -30.22 -17.58
N PHE A 383 22.46 -31.49 -17.68
CA PHE A 383 22.15 -32.36 -16.57
C PHE A 383 23.16 -33.50 -16.42
N GLU A 384 23.39 -33.91 -15.17
CA GLU A 384 24.16 -35.10 -14.81
C GLU A 384 23.30 -36.11 -14.05
N CYS A 385 23.57 -37.39 -14.30
CA CYS A 385 22.93 -38.45 -13.54
C CYS A 385 23.58 -38.55 -12.15
N VAL A 386 22.81 -38.31 -11.10
CA VAL A 386 23.26 -38.41 -9.71
C VAL A 386 22.59 -39.61 -9.06
N THR A 387 23.41 -40.57 -8.61
CA THR A 387 22.92 -41.74 -7.87
C THR A 387 22.32 -41.32 -6.53
N GLY A 388 21.07 -41.71 -6.27
CA GLY A 388 20.30 -41.23 -5.11
C GLY A 388 20.12 -39.71 -5.09
N GLY A 389 20.15 -39.05 -6.25
CA GLY A 389 20.07 -37.59 -6.33
C GLY A 389 18.71 -37.01 -5.95
N CYS A 390 17.64 -37.81 -5.96
CA CYS A 390 16.27 -37.36 -5.73
C CYS A 390 15.56 -38.13 -4.63
N ASP A 391 14.44 -37.56 -4.16
CA ASP A 391 13.50 -38.17 -3.22
C ASP A 391 14.17 -38.67 -1.94
N GLY A 392 15.06 -37.85 -1.37
CA GLY A 392 15.81 -38.19 -0.17
C GLY A 392 16.74 -39.41 -0.33
N GLY A 393 17.25 -39.63 -1.55
CA GLY A 393 18.12 -40.77 -1.86
C GLY A 393 17.40 -41.98 -2.46
N ALA A 394 16.08 -41.90 -2.69
CA ALA A 394 15.31 -43.06 -3.13
C ALA A 394 15.47 -43.40 -4.62
N ARG A 395 15.92 -42.46 -5.45
CA ARG A 395 16.14 -42.71 -6.89
C ARG A 395 17.30 -41.94 -7.51
N ASP A 396 17.84 -42.51 -8.57
CA ASP A 396 18.86 -41.91 -9.44
C ASP A 396 18.17 -41.00 -10.46
N CYS A 397 18.56 -39.73 -10.51
CA CYS A 397 17.87 -38.75 -11.32
C CYS A 397 18.83 -37.74 -11.96
N CYS A 398 18.30 -36.98 -12.91
CA CYS A 398 19.01 -35.95 -13.65
C CYS A 398 18.94 -34.61 -12.95
N ILE A 399 20.06 -34.16 -12.40
CA ILE A 399 20.20 -32.89 -11.69
C ILE A 399 21.04 -31.93 -12.54
N PRO A 400 20.77 -30.62 -12.53
CA PRO A 400 21.62 -29.63 -13.20
C PRO A 400 23.09 -29.75 -12.79
N LYS A 401 23.99 -29.62 -13.77
CA LYS A 401 25.44 -29.69 -13.54
C LYS A 401 25.96 -28.43 -12.84
N ASP A 402 25.47 -27.26 -13.23
CA ASP A 402 25.84 -26.02 -12.56
C ASP A 402 25.21 -25.99 -11.17
N LEU A 403 26.05 -25.75 -10.16
CA LEU A 403 25.61 -25.63 -8.77
C LEU A 403 24.60 -24.48 -8.59
N LYS A 404 24.65 -23.44 -9.43
CA LYS A 404 23.71 -22.31 -9.40
C LYS A 404 22.30 -22.68 -9.86
N GLU A 405 22.17 -23.79 -10.58
CA GLU A 405 20.91 -24.23 -11.15
C GLU A 405 20.35 -25.45 -10.40
N LYS A 406 21.08 -26.01 -9.43
CA LYS A 406 20.60 -27.14 -8.63
C LYS A 406 19.41 -26.69 -7.80
N GLY A 407 18.26 -27.31 -8.07
CA GLY A 407 16.97 -26.96 -7.46
C GLY A 407 16.37 -25.65 -7.98
N ALA A 408 16.97 -25.01 -8.97
CA ALA A 408 16.48 -23.73 -9.47
C ALA A 408 15.20 -23.90 -10.29
N GLY A 409 14.31 -22.93 -10.16
CA GLY A 409 13.16 -22.75 -11.05
C GLY A 409 13.53 -22.21 -12.42
N TYR A 410 14.72 -21.61 -12.53
CA TYR A 410 15.28 -21.09 -13.76
C TYR A 410 16.63 -21.72 -14.10
N MET A 411 16.83 -22.00 -15.38
CA MET A 411 18.13 -22.25 -15.97
C MET A 411 18.71 -20.91 -16.47
N ILE A 412 20.02 -20.74 -16.38
CA ILE A 412 20.73 -19.55 -16.82
C ILE A 412 20.79 -19.55 -18.34
N ALA A 413 20.18 -18.55 -18.97
CA ALA A 413 20.21 -18.38 -20.42
C ALA A 413 21.39 -17.50 -20.85
N ALA A 414 21.77 -17.61 -22.12
CA ALA A 414 22.68 -16.65 -22.74
C ALA A 414 22.01 -15.27 -22.86
N GLN A 415 22.80 -14.20 -22.84
CA GLN A 415 22.30 -12.83 -23.01
C GLN A 415 21.59 -12.70 -24.38
N PRO A 416 20.28 -12.39 -24.42
CA PRO A 416 19.57 -12.20 -25.67
C PRO A 416 20.02 -10.90 -26.36
N ALA A 417 19.96 -10.89 -27.69
CA ALA A 417 20.28 -9.70 -28.47
C ALA A 417 19.20 -8.62 -28.26
N SER A 418 19.62 -7.42 -27.90
CA SER A 418 18.67 -6.34 -27.56
C SER A 418 17.74 -5.96 -28.72
N ALA A 419 18.21 -6.11 -29.97
CA ALA A 419 17.44 -5.79 -31.18
C ALA A 419 16.31 -6.77 -31.50
N THR A 420 16.24 -7.92 -30.82
CA THR A 420 15.24 -8.97 -31.07
C THR A 420 14.41 -9.30 -29.84
N LEU A 421 14.46 -8.45 -28.81
CA LEU A 421 13.64 -8.62 -27.63
C LEU A 421 12.17 -8.39 -27.96
N GLN A 422 11.31 -9.12 -27.26
CA GLN A 422 9.90 -8.80 -27.17
C GLN A 422 9.67 -7.98 -25.90
N ILE A 423 9.00 -6.84 -26.03
CA ILE A 423 8.48 -6.07 -24.90
C ILE A 423 6.99 -6.35 -24.83
N LEU A 424 6.56 -6.87 -23.68
CA LEU A 424 5.21 -7.33 -23.42
C LEU A 424 4.55 -6.42 -22.38
N HIS A 425 3.24 -6.33 -22.44
CA HIS A 425 2.39 -5.63 -21.47
C HIS A 425 2.74 -4.14 -21.20
N PRO A 426 3.03 -3.32 -22.23
CA PRO A 426 3.39 -1.92 -22.05
C PRO A 426 2.35 -1.10 -21.26
N GLU A 427 1.13 -1.59 -21.13
CA GLU A 427 0.03 -1.03 -20.35
C GLU A 427 0.19 -1.12 -18.81
N VAL A 428 1.20 -1.84 -18.29
CA VAL A 428 1.38 -1.97 -16.83
C VAL A 428 2.53 -1.12 -16.27
N PRO A 429 2.44 -0.62 -15.02
CA PRO A 429 3.48 0.26 -14.43
C PRO A 429 4.91 -0.31 -14.43
N TYR A 430 5.07 -1.63 -14.31
CA TYR A 430 6.38 -2.28 -14.23
C TYR A 430 7.25 -2.15 -15.49
N ILE A 431 6.66 -1.94 -16.66
CA ILE A 431 7.36 -1.91 -17.95
C ILE A 431 7.26 -0.54 -18.63
N GLN A 432 7.03 0.51 -17.85
CA GLN A 432 7.02 1.88 -18.38
C GLN A 432 8.41 2.30 -18.81
N LEU A 433 8.63 2.38 -20.12
CA LEU A 433 9.84 2.87 -20.76
C LEU A 433 9.52 3.59 -22.07
N ASP A 434 10.44 4.46 -22.48
CA ASP A 434 10.44 5.08 -23.80
C ASP A 434 11.87 5.06 -24.35
N GLY A 435 12.06 4.59 -25.59
CA GLY A 435 13.37 4.36 -26.19
C GLY A 435 13.87 2.91 -26.12
N ALA A 436 15.01 2.66 -26.75
CA ALA A 436 15.58 1.31 -26.85
C ALA A 436 16.07 0.77 -25.50
N PHE A 437 15.59 -0.41 -25.11
CA PHE A 437 16.16 -1.20 -24.01
C PHE A 437 17.40 -1.97 -24.50
N SER A 438 18.49 -1.95 -23.73
CA SER A 438 19.67 -2.79 -24.00
C SER A 438 19.89 -3.80 -22.88
N THR A 439 20.06 -5.06 -23.28
CA THR A 439 20.41 -6.14 -22.36
C THR A 439 21.82 -5.93 -21.83
N VAL A 440 22.03 -6.29 -20.56
CA VAL A 440 23.34 -6.26 -19.93
C VAL A 440 23.78 -7.70 -19.67
N GLY A 441 25.08 -7.96 -19.79
CA GLY A 441 25.67 -9.25 -19.46
C GLY A 441 25.67 -9.51 -17.96
N GLY A 442 26.46 -10.48 -17.51
CA GLY A 442 26.53 -10.87 -16.10
C GLY A 442 26.72 -12.36 -15.98
N SER A 443 26.72 -12.88 -14.77
CA SER A 443 26.67 -14.33 -14.56
C SER A 443 25.31 -14.92 -14.90
N GLU A 444 24.26 -14.12 -14.80
CA GLU A 444 22.86 -14.50 -15.05
C GLU A 444 22.19 -13.40 -15.87
N PRO A 445 22.45 -13.34 -17.18
CA PRO A 445 21.98 -12.26 -18.03
C PRO A 445 20.50 -12.39 -18.45
N ALA A 446 19.97 -13.62 -18.43
CA ALA A 446 18.60 -13.97 -18.73
C ALA A 446 18.31 -15.39 -18.21
N TYR A 447 17.03 -15.80 -18.26
CA TYR A 447 16.56 -17.04 -17.66
C TYR A 447 15.71 -17.88 -18.62
N ASN A 448 15.84 -19.20 -18.52
CA ASN A 448 15.03 -20.18 -19.23
C ASN A 448 14.22 -21.00 -18.23
N LEU A 449 13.02 -21.42 -18.63
CA LEU A 449 12.33 -22.52 -17.99
C LEU A 449 12.85 -23.85 -18.58
N SER A 450 13.16 -24.81 -17.72
CA SER A 450 13.65 -26.12 -18.12
C SER A 450 12.51 -27.04 -18.57
N GLU A 451 12.51 -27.41 -19.86
CA GLU A 451 11.66 -28.51 -20.37
C GLU A 451 12.02 -29.85 -19.69
N THR A 452 13.31 -30.08 -19.42
CA THR A 452 13.82 -31.31 -18.79
C THR A 452 13.26 -31.50 -17.38
N LEU A 453 13.16 -30.42 -16.59
CA LEU A 453 12.52 -30.45 -15.28
C LEU A 453 11.00 -30.29 -15.37
N GLY A 454 10.47 -29.75 -16.48
CA GLY A 454 9.07 -29.33 -16.56
C GLY A 454 8.74 -28.16 -15.63
N SER A 455 9.72 -27.28 -15.39
CA SER A 455 9.50 -26.02 -14.66
C SER A 455 8.62 -25.09 -15.50
N ALA A 456 7.71 -24.38 -14.83
CA ALA A 456 6.78 -23.44 -15.46
C ALA A 456 6.58 -22.22 -14.56
N TYR A 457 6.03 -21.14 -15.11
CA TYR A 457 5.47 -20.06 -14.28
C TYR A 457 4.21 -20.55 -13.57
N ILE A 458 4.01 -20.15 -12.31
CA ILE A 458 2.85 -20.63 -11.50
C ILE A 458 1.51 -20.13 -12.07
N ASN A 459 1.49 -19.00 -12.79
CA ASN A 459 0.29 -18.36 -13.35
C ASN A 459 0.33 -18.19 -14.89
N ASP A 460 0.91 -19.16 -15.62
CA ASP A 460 0.87 -19.25 -17.09
C ASP A 460 1.20 -17.95 -17.88
N MET A 461 2.43 -17.43 -17.71
CA MET A 461 3.14 -16.42 -18.54
C MET A 461 2.78 -14.94 -18.37
N ASP A 462 1.73 -14.58 -17.63
CA ASP A 462 1.37 -13.19 -17.29
C ASP A 462 2.35 -12.48 -16.33
N VAL A 463 3.56 -13.03 -16.21
CA VAL A 463 4.64 -12.53 -15.37
C VAL A 463 5.85 -12.07 -16.18
N THR A 464 5.88 -12.25 -17.50
CA THR A 464 7.05 -11.91 -18.33
C THR A 464 6.82 -10.63 -19.12
N PHE A 465 7.76 -9.69 -19.04
CA PHE A 465 7.64 -8.35 -19.62
C PHE A 465 8.71 -8.05 -20.66
N ILE A 466 9.91 -8.63 -20.50
CA ILE A 466 10.96 -8.60 -21.51
C ILE A 466 11.49 -10.01 -21.68
N THR A 467 11.46 -10.51 -22.91
CA THR A 467 11.90 -11.87 -23.24
C THR A 467 12.62 -11.93 -24.59
N GLY A 468 13.27 -13.06 -24.84
CA GLY A 468 13.90 -13.37 -26.11
C GLY A 468 12.89 -13.47 -27.26
N PRO A 469 13.39 -13.66 -28.50
CA PRO A 469 12.55 -13.70 -29.69
C PRO A 469 11.59 -14.90 -29.72
N ASP A 470 11.87 -15.95 -28.95
CA ASP A 470 11.06 -17.18 -28.90
C ASP A 470 9.90 -17.10 -27.89
N GLY A 471 9.82 -16.00 -27.13
CA GLY A 471 8.73 -15.71 -26.19
C GLY A 471 8.99 -16.20 -24.75
N PRO A 472 7.99 -16.00 -23.86
CA PRO A 472 8.13 -16.30 -22.43
C PRO A 472 8.63 -17.72 -22.13
N GLY A 473 9.48 -17.84 -21.13
CA GLY A 473 10.18 -19.06 -20.75
C GLY A 473 11.51 -19.27 -21.48
N VAL A 474 11.85 -18.42 -22.45
CA VAL A 474 13.07 -18.53 -23.27
C VAL A 474 13.83 -17.21 -23.32
N ALA A 475 14.94 -17.16 -22.59
CA ALA A 475 15.78 -15.99 -22.40
C ALA A 475 15.00 -14.78 -21.86
N ASP A 476 14.19 -15.03 -20.82
CA ASP A 476 13.45 -14.02 -20.09
C ASP A 476 14.41 -13.09 -19.34
N VAL A 477 14.16 -11.79 -19.44
CA VAL A 477 15.02 -10.74 -18.88
C VAL A 477 14.31 -9.97 -17.78
N TRP A 478 13.02 -9.71 -17.89
CA TRP A 478 12.26 -8.97 -16.88
C TRP A 478 10.97 -9.71 -16.59
N MET A 479 10.83 -10.18 -15.35
CA MET A 479 9.69 -10.94 -14.88
C MET A 479 9.15 -10.33 -13.59
N THR A 480 7.84 -10.19 -13.45
CA THR A 480 7.23 -9.75 -12.19
C THR A 480 5.85 -10.37 -11.98
N GLY A 481 5.45 -10.60 -10.74
CA GLY A 481 4.17 -11.21 -10.41
C GLY A 481 3.92 -11.27 -8.91
N TYR A 482 2.71 -11.65 -8.50
CA TYR A 482 2.44 -11.95 -7.09
C TYR A 482 3.11 -13.27 -6.69
N ILE A 483 3.61 -13.33 -5.45
CA ILE A 483 4.18 -14.56 -4.89
C ILE A 483 3.19 -15.73 -5.02
N ASP A 484 3.70 -16.90 -5.40
CA ASP A 484 2.95 -18.13 -5.62
C ASP A 484 1.84 -18.01 -6.67
N GLY A 485 1.92 -17.00 -7.56
CA GLY A 485 0.90 -16.75 -8.57
C GLY A 485 -0.48 -16.44 -8.00
N ASP A 486 -0.53 -15.84 -6.79
CA ASP A 486 -1.77 -15.57 -6.05
C ASP A 486 -2.78 -14.79 -6.91
N CYS A 487 -2.28 -13.88 -7.77
CA CYS A 487 -3.06 -12.99 -8.61
C CYS A 487 -2.34 -12.65 -9.94
N SER A 488 -3.11 -12.14 -10.91
CA SER A 488 -2.57 -11.57 -12.15
C SER A 488 -2.17 -10.11 -11.91
N ILE A 489 -1.14 -9.64 -12.62
CA ILE A 489 -0.72 -8.23 -12.60
C ILE A 489 -1.17 -7.46 -13.86
N ILE A 490 -1.72 -8.17 -14.85
CA ILE A 490 -2.19 -7.61 -16.14
C ILE A 490 -3.71 -7.50 -16.14
N GLU A 491 -4.41 -8.57 -15.74
CA GLU A 491 -5.89 -8.64 -15.77
C GLU A 491 -6.58 -7.87 -14.64
N ASP A 492 -5.83 -7.24 -13.73
CA ASP A 492 -6.39 -6.34 -12.73
C ASP A 492 -6.84 -5.04 -13.43
N ASP A 493 -7.94 -5.15 -14.16
CA ASP A 493 -8.97 -4.14 -14.17
C ASP A 493 -9.27 -3.84 -12.68
N VAL A 494 -8.63 -2.81 -12.14
CA VAL A 494 -9.30 -1.79 -11.29
C VAL A 494 -9.51 -2.21 -9.84
N TRP A 495 -9.46 -3.50 -9.56
CA TRP A 495 -9.38 -4.06 -8.22
C TRP A 495 -8.25 -5.04 -8.21
N VAL A 496 -7.29 -4.82 -7.34
CA VAL A 496 -6.64 -5.92 -6.64
C VAL A 496 -7.75 -6.59 -5.84
N PRO A 497 -8.26 -7.79 -6.20
CA PRO A 497 -9.27 -8.48 -5.41
C PRO A 497 -8.94 -8.40 -3.91
N GLU A 498 -9.92 -8.37 -3.00
CA GLU A 498 -9.66 -8.52 -1.55
C GLU A 498 -8.82 -9.77 -1.22
N GLN A 499 -8.68 -10.68 -2.17
CA GLN A 499 -7.90 -11.91 -2.10
C GLN A 499 -6.41 -11.68 -2.40
N CYS A 500 -6.08 -10.63 -3.15
CA CYS A 500 -4.73 -10.25 -3.58
C CYS A 500 -4.05 -9.35 -2.53
N ASN A 501 -3.83 -9.91 -1.35
CA ASN A 501 -3.21 -9.19 -0.22
C ASN A 501 -1.72 -9.52 -0.04
N LYS A 502 -1.16 -10.31 -0.95
CA LYS A 502 0.24 -10.71 -0.90
C LYS A 502 1.13 -9.73 -1.67
N GLY A 503 2.42 -9.90 -1.46
CA GLY A 503 3.47 -9.10 -2.06
C GLY A 503 3.79 -9.57 -3.46
N LYS A 504 4.50 -8.70 -4.17
CA LYS A 504 4.95 -8.92 -5.54
C LYS A 504 6.44 -9.20 -5.58
N VAL A 505 6.86 -9.89 -6.61
CA VAL A 505 8.25 -10.27 -6.86
C VAL A 505 8.63 -9.84 -8.24
N SER A 506 9.75 -9.15 -8.37
CA SER A 506 10.32 -8.74 -9.65
C SER A 506 11.74 -9.29 -9.81
N TYR A 507 12.04 -9.83 -10.98
CA TYR A 507 13.36 -10.36 -11.35
C TYR A 507 13.86 -9.73 -12.63
N LEU A 508 15.08 -9.19 -12.57
CA LEU A 508 15.77 -8.59 -13.70
C LEU A 508 17.07 -9.35 -13.98
N GLY A 509 17.16 -9.95 -15.15
CA GLY A 509 18.39 -10.51 -15.69
C GLY A 509 19.38 -9.41 -16.05
N GLY A 510 20.67 -9.74 -16.02
CA GLY A 510 21.77 -8.80 -16.24
C GLY A 510 22.56 -8.53 -14.97
N HIS A 511 23.51 -7.60 -15.05
CA HIS A 511 24.36 -7.22 -13.92
C HIS A 511 24.76 -5.74 -14.03
N SER A 512 24.27 -4.92 -13.12
CA SER A 512 24.62 -3.50 -13.00
C SER A 512 24.30 -2.69 -14.25
N TYR A 513 23.02 -2.41 -14.46
CA TYR A 513 22.54 -1.49 -15.47
C TYR A 513 23.17 -0.09 -15.34
N SER A 514 23.15 0.64 -16.45
CA SER A 514 23.83 1.93 -16.56
C SER A 514 23.02 3.03 -15.88
N VAL A 515 23.71 4.01 -15.27
CA VAL A 515 23.07 5.26 -14.82
C VAL A 515 23.49 6.45 -15.69
N ASN A 516 24.08 6.17 -16.86
CA ASN A 516 24.55 7.21 -17.76
C ASN A 516 23.36 7.86 -18.47
N LEU A 517 23.41 9.18 -18.53
CA LEU A 517 22.47 10.04 -19.23
C LEU A 517 23.20 10.73 -20.41
N PRO A 518 22.49 11.13 -21.48
CA PRO A 518 21.06 10.95 -21.71
C PRO A 518 20.65 9.49 -21.96
N ILE A 519 19.41 9.14 -21.60
CA ILE A 519 18.84 7.80 -21.78
C ILE A 519 18.84 7.38 -23.25
N SER A 520 18.50 8.31 -24.16
CA SER A 520 18.46 8.14 -25.61
C SER A 520 19.75 7.60 -26.21
N SER A 521 20.89 7.90 -25.58
CA SER A 521 22.22 7.46 -25.99
C SER A 521 22.74 6.24 -25.22
N ASN A 522 21.99 5.78 -24.21
CA ASN A 522 22.40 4.76 -23.25
C ASN A 522 21.28 3.76 -23.00
N GLY A 523 20.90 2.91 -23.96
CA GLY A 523 19.76 1.99 -23.78
C GLY A 523 19.84 1.02 -22.58
N ALA A 524 21.04 0.76 -22.06
CA ALA A 524 21.25 0.00 -20.81
C ALA A 524 20.83 0.78 -19.54
N SER A 525 20.46 2.05 -19.66
CA SER A 525 19.92 2.84 -18.57
C SER A 525 18.44 2.55 -18.30
N GLN A 526 17.75 1.97 -19.27
CA GLN A 526 16.36 1.55 -19.12
C GLN A 526 16.19 0.45 -18.06
N GLY A 527 17.17 -0.43 -17.85
CA GLY A 527 17.09 -1.41 -16.76
C GLY A 527 17.09 -0.76 -15.37
N THR A 528 17.83 0.35 -15.19
CA THR A 528 17.72 1.16 -13.97
C THR A 528 16.34 1.80 -13.85
N ARG A 529 15.74 2.24 -14.97
CA ARG A 529 14.35 2.73 -14.98
C ARG A 529 13.36 1.64 -14.54
N LEU A 530 13.50 0.39 -15.01
CA LEU A 530 12.64 -0.73 -14.58
C LEU A 530 12.77 -1.01 -13.08
N PHE A 531 13.99 -0.97 -12.56
CA PHE A 531 14.23 -1.04 -11.11
C PHE A 531 13.48 0.07 -10.36
N LEU A 532 13.54 1.32 -10.85
CA LEU A 532 12.85 2.45 -10.22
C LEU A 532 11.32 2.37 -10.38
N ASN A 533 10.80 1.88 -11.51
CA ASN A 533 9.37 1.61 -11.67
C ASN A 533 8.87 0.68 -10.58
N ALA A 534 9.63 -0.39 -10.30
CA ALA A 534 9.25 -1.40 -9.32
C ALA A 534 9.16 -0.84 -7.89
N LEU A 535 9.92 0.22 -7.56
CA LEU A 535 9.81 0.92 -6.27
C LEU A 535 8.45 1.57 -6.04
N PHE A 536 7.88 2.18 -7.07
CA PHE A 536 6.62 2.92 -6.99
C PHE A 536 5.41 2.09 -7.39
N GLU A 537 5.64 0.90 -7.95
CA GLU A 537 4.58 -0.06 -8.14
C GLU A 537 4.14 -0.66 -6.81
N ALA A 538 5.05 -0.94 -5.86
CA ALA A 538 4.71 -1.60 -4.60
C ALA A 538 3.43 -1.03 -3.94
N ASP A 539 2.47 -1.90 -3.59
CA ASP A 539 1.12 -1.46 -3.18
C ASP A 539 1.12 -0.60 -1.91
N CYS A 540 2.15 -0.70 -1.07
CA CYS A 540 2.36 0.18 0.06
C CYS A 540 2.63 1.66 -0.31
N VAL A 541 2.76 2.00 -1.59
CA VAL A 541 2.86 3.36 -2.14
C VAL A 541 1.50 3.86 -2.62
N SER A 542 0.64 2.94 -3.06
CA SER A 542 -0.66 3.24 -3.64
C SER A 542 -1.74 3.38 -2.56
N ALA A 543 -2.79 4.16 -2.87
CA ALA A 543 -3.95 4.36 -2.00
C ALA A 543 -4.62 3.05 -1.56
N GLU A 544 -4.51 1.99 -2.36
CA GLU A 544 -5.09 0.68 -2.09
C GLU A 544 -4.38 -0.07 -0.97
N GLY A 545 -3.04 0.02 -0.92
CA GLY A 545 -2.23 -0.56 0.15
C GLY A 545 -2.00 0.39 1.33
N GLN A 546 -2.60 1.59 1.35
CA GLN A 546 -2.51 2.51 2.49
C GLN A 546 -3.49 2.15 3.63
N PRO A 547 -3.18 2.53 4.88
CA PRO A 547 -4.19 2.64 5.91
C PRO A 547 -5.21 3.74 5.58
N ARG A 548 -6.46 3.53 6.00
CA ARG A 548 -7.54 4.51 5.88
C ARG A 548 -8.06 4.84 7.27
N MET A 549 -7.39 5.80 7.90
CA MET A 549 -7.66 6.21 9.27
C MET A 549 -8.88 7.13 9.38
N SER A 550 -9.68 6.90 10.41
CA SER A 550 -10.71 7.84 10.86
C SER A 550 -10.63 8.05 12.37
N LEU A 551 -11.08 9.23 12.82
CA LEU A 551 -11.02 9.67 14.19
C LEU A 551 -12.36 10.31 14.58
N THR A 552 -12.98 9.81 15.63
CA THR A 552 -14.34 10.19 16.05
C THR A 552 -14.38 10.51 17.54
N TRP A 553 -15.05 11.61 17.89
CA TRP A 553 -15.32 11.99 19.27
C TRP A 553 -16.60 11.33 19.78
N LEU A 554 -16.56 10.82 21.00
CA LEU A 554 -17.71 10.35 21.77
C LEU A 554 -17.77 11.15 23.08
N GLY A 555 -18.92 11.77 23.35
CA GLY A 555 -19.16 12.63 24.50
C GLY A 555 -20.06 13.81 24.12
N ASP A 556 -20.66 14.45 25.11
CA ASP A 556 -21.61 15.54 24.88
C ASP A 556 -20.87 16.81 24.40
N LEU A 557 -21.25 17.31 23.23
CA LEU A 557 -20.75 18.59 22.70
C LEU A 557 -21.54 19.79 23.26
N THR A 558 -22.69 19.54 23.87
CA THR A 558 -23.48 20.53 24.61
C THR A 558 -23.55 20.07 26.05
N VAL A 559 -23.01 20.87 26.97
CA VAL A 559 -22.90 20.53 28.39
C VAL A 559 -23.73 21.52 29.20
N PRO A 560 -24.89 21.12 29.72
CA PRO A 560 -25.66 21.94 30.66
C PRO A 560 -24.89 22.06 31.98
N ALA A 561 -24.86 23.27 32.54
CA ALA A 561 -24.21 23.57 33.80
C ALA A 561 -24.92 24.70 34.55
N GLN A 562 -24.93 24.60 35.88
CA GLN A 562 -25.31 25.68 36.77
C GLN A 562 -24.05 26.44 37.18
N ASP A 563 -24.16 27.74 37.42
CA ASP A 563 -23.04 28.52 38.01
C ASP A 563 -22.54 27.90 39.33
N ALA A 564 -23.44 27.26 40.09
CA ALA A 564 -23.11 26.58 41.35
C ALA A 564 -22.40 25.22 41.17
N THR A 565 -22.43 24.62 39.98
CA THR A 565 -21.88 23.30 39.69
C THR A 565 -20.59 23.35 38.85
N LEU A 566 -20.09 24.54 38.54
CA LEU A 566 -18.78 24.74 37.92
C LEU A 566 -17.61 24.51 38.92
N PRO A 567 -16.50 23.87 38.51
CA PRO A 567 -16.27 23.28 37.19
C PRO A 567 -17.09 22.02 36.96
N VAL A 568 -17.72 21.90 35.79
CA VAL A 568 -18.44 20.70 35.39
C VAL A 568 -17.47 19.75 34.69
N THR A 569 -17.46 18.47 35.09
CA THR A 569 -16.60 17.46 34.47
C THR A 569 -17.38 16.61 33.48
N ARG A 570 -16.82 16.39 32.29
CA ARG A 570 -17.34 15.44 31.29
C ARG A 570 -16.22 14.57 30.73
N ARG A 571 -16.57 13.34 30.42
CA ARG A 571 -15.67 12.38 29.76
C ARG A 571 -15.80 12.50 28.26
N TYR A 572 -14.67 12.54 27.59
CA TYR A 572 -14.57 12.42 26.14
C TYR A 572 -13.73 11.20 25.79
N THR A 573 -14.21 10.43 24.83
CA THR A 573 -13.53 9.28 24.28
C THR A 573 -13.27 9.51 22.79
N LEU A 574 -12.02 9.32 22.37
CA LEU A 574 -11.60 9.38 20.99
C LEU A 574 -11.51 7.95 20.47
N TYR A 575 -12.37 7.61 19.51
CA TYR A 575 -12.31 6.35 18.80
C TYR A 575 -11.54 6.52 17.49
N PHE A 576 -10.60 5.64 17.23
CA PHE A 576 -9.87 5.60 15.96
C PHE A 576 -10.05 4.24 15.30
N THR A 577 -10.14 4.22 13.98
CA THR A 577 -10.24 2.97 13.21
C THR A 577 -9.52 3.08 11.88
N ASN A 578 -8.88 1.98 11.49
CA ASN A 578 -8.28 1.76 10.20
C ASN A 578 -9.19 0.86 9.35
N SER A 579 -9.67 1.40 8.24
CA SER A 579 -10.48 0.67 7.26
C SER A 579 -9.71 0.30 5.99
N GLY A 580 -8.43 0.66 5.90
CA GLY A 580 -7.59 0.42 4.74
C GLY A 580 -6.85 -0.92 4.77
N GLY A 581 -6.26 -1.30 3.64
CA GLY A 581 -5.49 -2.54 3.50
C GLY A 581 -4.08 -2.47 4.11
N GLY A 582 -3.55 -1.26 4.31
CA GLY A 582 -2.26 -1.02 4.96
C GLY A 582 -2.36 -0.84 6.47
N SER A 583 -1.25 -1.07 7.18
CA SER A 583 -1.13 -0.74 8.61
C SER A 583 -0.59 0.67 8.80
N ALA A 584 -1.01 1.35 9.86
CA ALA A 584 -0.48 2.65 10.26
C ALA A 584 0.60 2.44 11.33
N LEU A 585 1.84 2.83 11.05
CA LEU A 585 2.98 2.59 11.93
C LEU A 585 3.20 3.74 12.90
N ASP A 586 3.74 3.44 14.09
CA ASP A 586 4.16 4.43 15.11
C ASP A 586 3.12 5.52 15.39
N ALA A 587 1.85 5.12 15.50
CA ALA A 587 0.75 6.05 15.68
C ALA A 587 0.79 6.72 17.05
N THR A 588 0.53 8.03 17.07
CA THR A 588 0.37 8.83 18.28
C THR A 588 -0.91 9.63 18.19
N LEU A 589 -1.62 9.74 19.33
CA LEU A 589 -2.85 10.52 19.45
C LEU A 589 -2.61 11.66 20.43
N ARG A 590 -2.76 12.89 19.95
CA ARG A 590 -2.69 14.12 20.75
C ARG A 590 -4.05 14.78 20.80
N VAL A 591 -4.49 15.18 21.99
CA VAL A 591 -5.64 16.07 22.14
C VAL A 591 -5.18 17.40 22.72
N ARG A 592 -5.41 18.48 21.98
CA ARG A 592 -5.14 19.86 22.41
C ARG A 592 -6.41 20.48 22.97
N PHE A 593 -6.26 21.23 24.06
CA PHE A 593 -7.34 21.93 24.72
C PHE A 593 -6.89 23.34 25.13
N PRO A 594 -7.81 24.31 25.29
CA PRO A 594 -7.48 25.64 25.77
C PRO A 594 -6.91 25.58 27.20
N GLY A 595 -5.98 26.48 27.52
CA GLY A 595 -5.40 26.56 28.88
C GLY A 595 -6.43 26.85 29.99
N THR A 596 -7.63 27.31 29.63
CA THR A 596 -8.75 27.45 30.57
C THR A 596 -9.29 26.11 31.08
N LEU A 597 -9.04 24.99 30.38
CA LEU A 597 -9.47 23.64 30.79
C LEU A 597 -8.47 22.92 31.72
N ALA A 598 -7.30 23.50 32.00
CA ALA A 598 -6.19 22.78 32.62
C ALA A 598 -6.16 22.89 34.17
N PRO A 599 -5.83 21.80 34.90
CA PRO A 599 -5.49 20.46 34.39
C PRO A 599 -6.72 19.56 34.17
N LEU A 600 -6.58 18.59 33.26
CA LEU A 600 -7.55 17.50 33.09
C LEU A 600 -7.80 16.78 34.42
N ALA A 601 -9.06 16.42 34.70
CA ALA A 601 -9.43 15.80 35.97
C ALA A 601 -8.92 14.36 36.08
N ALA A 602 -8.94 13.63 34.96
CA ALA A 602 -8.39 12.29 34.79
C ALA A 602 -8.18 12.01 33.29
N PHE A 603 -7.38 11.02 32.97
CA PHE A 603 -7.21 10.50 31.61
C PHE A 603 -6.72 9.06 31.65
N GLU A 604 -6.88 8.35 30.54
CA GLU A 604 -6.45 6.95 30.43
C GLU A 604 -4.94 6.79 30.64
N ASP A 605 -4.56 5.71 31.34
CA ASP A 605 -3.17 5.36 31.61
C ASP A 605 -2.32 5.32 30.32
N GLY A 606 -1.06 5.73 30.44
CA GLY A 606 -0.13 5.87 29.30
C GLY A 606 -0.25 7.22 28.56
N GLY A 607 -1.20 8.07 28.93
CA GLY A 607 -1.23 9.47 28.51
C GLY A 607 -0.14 10.31 29.21
N THR A 608 0.36 11.32 28.53
CA THR A 608 1.29 12.32 29.08
C THR A 608 0.78 13.72 28.80
N ILE A 609 0.85 14.62 29.80
CA ILE A 609 0.41 16.01 29.64
C ILE A 609 1.60 16.88 29.25
N GLU A 610 1.48 17.60 28.13
CA GLU A 610 2.47 18.56 27.63
C GLU A 610 1.72 19.78 27.04
N ASP A 611 2.04 21.00 27.49
CA ASP A 611 1.55 22.27 26.90
C ASP A 611 0.05 22.32 26.54
N ASN A 612 -0.83 22.11 27.52
CA ASN A 612 -2.30 22.03 27.33
C ASN A 612 -2.72 20.98 26.29
N SER A 613 -1.99 19.87 26.23
CA SER A 613 -2.36 18.71 25.47
C SER A 613 -2.14 17.43 26.27
N VAL A 614 -2.86 16.38 25.89
CA VAL A 614 -2.60 15.01 26.34
C VAL A 614 -2.18 14.18 25.13
N LEU A 615 -1.07 13.46 25.28
CA LEU A 615 -0.44 12.65 24.22
C LEU A 615 -0.41 11.18 24.64
N TRP A 616 -0.91 10.30 23.77
CA TRP A 616 -0.78 8.85 23.86
C TRP A 616 0.08 8.31 22.72
N THR A 617 0.99 7.39 23.04
CA THR A 617 1.65 6.54 22.03
C THR A 617 0.79 5.31 21.84
N LEU A 618 0.25 5.12 20.64
CA LEU A 618 -0.63 4.00 20.31
C LEU A 618 0.16 2.78 19.80
N GLY A 619 1.36 3.02 19.24
CA GLY A 619 2.11 1.98 18.53
C GLY A 619 1.53 1.78 17.12
N ASN A 620 1.65 0.58 16.58
CA ASN A 620 1.09 0.29 15.27
C ASN A 620 -0.42 0.03 15.36
N ILE A 621 -1.14 0.42 14.31
CA ILE A 621 -2.56 0.12 14.12
C ILE A 621 -2.67 -0.76 12.88
N GLY A 622 -3.17 -1.98 13.04
CA GLY A 622 -3.21 -2.96 11.97
C GLY A 622 -4.15 -2.56 10.84
N ALA A 623 -4.03 -3.24 9.70
CA ALA A 623 -4.96 -3.13 8.57
C ALA A 623 -6.39 -3.54 8.97
N SER A 624 -7.36 -3.22 8.12
CA SER A 624 -8.77 -3.62 8.31
C SER A 624 -8.90 -5.11 8.65
N GLY A 625 -9.63 -5.41 9.73
CA GLY A 625 -9.83 -6.77 10.24
C GLY A 625 -8.69 -7.34 11.08
N SER A 626 -7.55 -6.65 11.21
CA SER A 626 -6.44 -7.08 12.06
C SER A 626 -6.80 -7.05 13.55
N THR A 627 -6.39 -8.10 14.27
CA THR A 627 -6.53 -8.21 15.74
C THR A 627 -5.20 -8.04 16.48
N SER A 628 -4.07 -8.15 15.79
CA SER A 628 -2.73 -7.98 16.35
C SER A 628 -1.77 -7.42 15.28
N PRO A 629 -1.35 -6.14 15.38
CA PRO A 629 -1.96 -5.11 16.23
C PRO A 629 -3.42 -4.82 15.80
N PRO A 630 -4.30 -4.39 16.71
CA PRO A 630 -5.70 -4.17 16.40
C PRO A 630 -5.91 -3.03 15.41
N ALA A 631 -6.88 -3.18 14.50
CA ALA A 631 -7.24 -2.16 13.50
C ALA A 631 -7.97 -0.94 14.08
N SER A 632 -8.44 -1.01 15.33
CA SER A 632 -9.19 0.05 15.97
C SER A 632 -8.95 0.09 17.48
N GLY A 633 -9.25 1.23 18.09
CA GLY A 633 -9.10 1.43 19.52
C GLY A 633 -9.70 2.74 19.98
N SER A 634 -9.56 3.04 21.27
CA SER A 634 -9.98 4.32 21.81
C SER A 634 -9.07 4.82 22.92
N ARG A 635 -9.09 6.13 23.15
CA ARG A 635 -8.49 6.78 24.33
C ARG A 635 -9.47 7.73 24.96
N TRP A 636 -9.50 7.83 26.30
CA TRP A 636 -10.41 8.73 26.99
C TRP A 636 -9.71 9.71 27.94
N PHE A 637 -10.35 10.86 28.16
CA PHE A 637 -9.98 11.83 29.17
C PHE A 637 -11.19 12.57 29.75
N ASP A 638 -11.06 13.09 30.96
CA ASP A 638 -12.06 13.88 31.65
C ASP A 638 -11.66 15.37 31.62
N ALA A 639 -12.50 16.18 30.97
CA ALA A 639 -12.35 17.63 30.87
C ALA A 639 -13.17 18.32 31.96
N ALA A 640 -12.57 19.25 32.69
CA ALA A 640 -13.23 20.04 33.74
C ALA A 640 -13.42 21.49 33.26
N PHE A 641 -14.65 21.88 32.94
CA PHE A 641 -14.98 23.19 32.38
C PHE A 641 -15.27 24.20 33.50
N PRO A 642 -14.42 25.22 33.73
CA PRO A 642 -14.54 26.12 34.89
C PRO A 642 -15.53 27.27 34.70
N ALA A 643 -15.99 27.51 33.47
CA ALA A 643 -16.88 28.60 33.13
C ALA A 643 -17.83 28.20 32.00
N LEU A 644 -18.96 28.90 31.89
CA LEU A 644 -19.81 28.85 30.70
C LEU A 644 -19.06 29.38 29.46
N GLY A 645 -19.42 28.89 28.28
CA GLY A 645 -18.89 29.32 27.00
C GLY A 645 -18.43 28.18 26.10
N ASP A 646 -17.79 28.55 24.99
CA ASP A 646 -17.33 27.62 23.96
C ASP A 646 -15.86 27.24 24.19
N TYR A 647 -15.58 25.95 24.13
CA TYR A 647 -14.25 25.38 24.30
C TYR A 647 -13.85 24.59 23.05
N ASN A 648 -12.79 25.04 22.38
CA ASN A 648 -12.27 24.37 21.18
C ASN A 648 -11.32 23.24 21.58
N LEU A 649 -11.68 22.00 21.27
CA LEU A 649 -10.81 20.85 21.42
C LEU A 649 -10.35 20.39 20.04
N GLU A 650 -9.12 19.90 19.94
CA GLU A 650 -8.58 19.37 18.68
C GLU A 650 -7.90 18.04 18.96
N ALA A 651 -8.36 16.97 18.30
CA ALA A 651 -7.67 15.70 18.30
C ALA A 651 -6.82 15.58 17.03
N GLU A 652 -5.59 15.09 17.19
CA GLU A 652 -4.59 14.92 16.16
C GLU A 652 -4.05 13.49 16.25
N LEU A 653 -4.24 12.71 15.19
CA LEU A 653 -3.64 11.41 14.99
C LEU A 653 -2.48 11.55 13.99
N LEU A 654 -1.26 11.26 14.43
CA LEU A 654 -0.08 11.16 13.59
C LEU A 654 0.31 9.70 13.44
N TYR A 655 0.69 9.28 12.24
CA TYR A 655 1.17 7.93 11.97
C TYR A 655 2.10 7.93 10.75
N ARG A 656 2.87 6.86 10.58
CA ARG A 656 3.78 6.68 9.45
C ARG A 656 3.25 5.65 8.47
N VAL A 657 3.46 5.91 7.18
CA VAL A 657 3.42 4.91 6.12
C VAL A 657 4.65 5.09 5.24
N GLY A 658 5.40 4.01 5.03
CA GLY A 658 6.72 4.13 4.44
C GLY A 658 7.59 5.12 5.23
N VAL A 659 8.11 6.15 4.56
CA VAL A 659 8.83 7.28 5.20
C VAL A 659 7.98 8.56 5.31
N SER A 660 6.71 8.50 4.91
CA SER A 660 5.76 9.62 5.01
C SER A 660 5.13 9.66 6.40
N THR A 661 5.07 10.84 7.02
CA THR A 661 4.25 11.07 8.22
C THR A 661 2.93 11.67 7.82
N LEU A 662 1.85 10.94 8.08
CA LEU A 662 0.48 11.35 7.79
C LEU A 662 -0.19 11.89 9.06
N ARG A 663 -1.10 12.84 8.85
CA ARG A 663 -1.75 13.60 9.92
C ARG A 663 -3.25 13.67 9.67
N LEU A 664 -4.03 13.27 10.67
CA LEU A 664 -5.48 13.44 10.70
C LEU A 664 -5.85 14.33 11.89
N VAL A 665 -6.61 15.39 11.63
CA VAL A 665 -7.06 16.34 12.66
C VAL A 665 -8.58 16.39 12.69
N GLN A 666 -9.15 16.35 13.90
CA GLN A 666 -10.59 16.43 14.13
C GLN A 666 -10.90 17.48 15.22
N PRO A 667 -11.17 18.74 14.84
CA PRO A 667 -11.58 19.77 15.78
C PRO A 667 -13.05 19.60 16.20
N VAL A 668 -13.37 19.92 17.45
CA VAL A 668 -14.74 19.99 17.99
C VAL A 668 -14.89 21.21 18.90
N VAL A 669 -16.12 21.72 19.01
CA VAL A 669 -16.48 22.79 19.95
C VAL A 669 -17.41 22.21 20.99
N VAL A 670 -17.00 22.28 22.25
CA VAL A 670 -17.86 21.95 23.39
C VAL A 670 -18.48 23.25 23.91
N ARG A 671 -19.81 23.31 23.93
CA ARG A 671 -20.58 24.46 24.42
C ARG A 671 -21.05 24.16 25.84
N VAL A 672 -20.53 24.90 26.81
CA VAL A 672 -20.96 24.81 28.21
C VAL A 672 -21.97 25.93 28.45
N LEU A 673 -23.23 25.55 28.63
CA LEU A 673 -24.36 26.46 28.63
C LEU A 673 -25.03 26.50 30.00
N LEU A 674 -25.63 27.64 30.33
CA LEU A 674 -26.40 27.78 31.56
C LEU A 674 -27.64 26.88 31.49
N ASP A 675 -27.87 26.13 32.54
CA ASP A 675 -29.08 25.37 32.85
C ASP A 675 -29.50 25.84 34.24
N THR A 676 -30.48 26.75 34.32
CA THR A 676 -30.78 27.50 35.53
C THR A 676 -31.49 26.64 36.58
N ASP A 677 -32.31 25.67 36.17
CA ASP A 677 -33.13 24.86 37.08
C ASP A 677 -32.62 23.43 37.29
N GLY A 678 -31.67 22.97 36.47
CA GLY A 678 -30.92 21.73 36.64
C GLY A 678 -31.60 20.50 36.05
N ASP A 679 -32.45 20.67 35.05
CA ASP A 679 -33.15 19.57 34.36
C ASP A 679 -32.33 18.91 33.23
N LEU A 680 -31.11 19.40 32.99
CA LEU A 680 -30.16 18.97 31.95
C LEU A 680 -30.48 19.48 30.54
N ILE A 681 -31.40 20.43 30.38
CA ILE A 681 -31.64 21.17 29.15
C ILE A 681 -31.11 22.60 29.34
N PRO A 682 -30.18 23.08 28.49
CA PRO A 682 -29.71 24.46 28.59
C PRO A 682 -30.83 25.48 28.39
N ASP A 683 -30.79 26.61 29.12
CA ASP A 683 -31.78 27.71 29.05
C ASP A 683 -32.07 28.22 27.62
N GLU A 684 -31.12 28.10 26.71
CA GLU A 684 -31.29 28.53 25.30
C GLU A 684 -32.09 27.52 24.46
N LEU A 685 -32.21 26.28 24.92
CA LEU A 685 -32.95 25.17 24.32
C LEU A 685 -34.21 24.82 25.11
N ASP A 686 -34.33 25.30 26.34
CA ASP A 686 -35.45 25.04 27.24
C ASP A 686 -36.57 26.10 27.07
N PRO A 687 -37.82 25.69 26.74
CA PRO A 687 -38.98 26.58 26.73
C PRO A 687 -39.39 27.11 28.12
N TRP A 688 -38.99 26.43 29.21
CA TRP A 688 -39.26 26.82 30.59
C TRP A 688 -37.99 26.83 31.49
N PRO A 689 -37.03 27.74 31.25
CA PRO A 689 -35.69 27.79 31.90
C PRO A 689 -35.61 27.94 33.43
N GLN A 690 -36.72 27.84 34.14
CA GLN A 690 -36.79 27.97 35.60
C GLN A 690 -37.70 26.92 36.25
N ASP A 691 -38.29 26.01 35.46
CA ASP A 691 -39.18 24.96 35.92
C ASP A 691 -38.55 23.59 35.67
N PRO A 692 -37.87 22.98 36.65
CA PRO A 692 -37.11 21.74 36.48
C PRO A 692 -37.98 20.49 36.23
N LEU A 693 -39.29 20.68 36.08
CA LEU A 693 -40.27 19.65 35.77
C LEU A 693 -40.87 19.81 34.36
N ARG A 694 -40.42 20.81 33.59
CA ARG A 694 -40.91 21.09 32.25
C ARG A 694 -39.80 21.53 31.31
N CYS A 695 -39.50 20.75 30.28
CA CYS A 695 -38.40 21.07 29.37
C CYS A 695 -38.73 20.95 27.88
N GLY A 696 -39.99 20.70 27.54
CA GLY A 696 -40.45 20.65 26.14
C GLY A 696 -40.87 19.26 25.71
N ASP A 697 -41.55 19.21 24.55
CA ASP A 697 -41.86 17.98 23.82
C ASP A 697 -41.00 17.97 22.56
N GLY A 698 -39.72 17.63 22.72
CA GLY A 698 -38.71 17.74 21.68
C GLY A 698 -38.91 16.73 20.55
N ASP A 699 -39.52 15.58 20.83
CA ASP A 699 -39.81 14.55 19.84
C ASP A 699 -41.24 14.60 19.26
N GLY A 700 -42.10 15.45 19.83
CA GLY A 700 -43.44 15.74 19.35
C GLY A 700 -44.48 14.67 19.70
N ASP A 701 -44.22 13.85 20.72
CA ASP A 701 -45.11 12.79 21.17
C ASP A 701 -46.24 13.26 22.11
N GLY A 702 -46.21 14.54 22.49
CA GLY A 702 -47.18 15.20 23.37
C GLY A 702 -46.80 15.16 24.85
N CYS A 703 -45.65 14.58 25.19
CA CYS A 703 -45.11 14.48 26.53
C CYS A 703 -43.98 15.46 26.77
N ASP A 704 -43.79 15.82 28.03
CA ASP A 704 -42.62 16.57 28.43
C ASP A 704 -41.42 15.64 28.52
N ASP A 705 -40.32 15.94 27.82
CA ASP A 705 -39.09 15.15 27.75
C ASP A 705 -38.43 14.96 29.13
N CYS A 706 -38.75 15.84 30.09
CA CYS A 706 -38.27 15.78 31.47
C CYS A 706 -39.25 15.09 32.42
N ALA A 707 -40.40 14.63 31.92
CA ALA A 707 -41.30 13.78 32.68
C ALA A 707 -40.64 12.40 32.90
N ALA A 708 -40.59 11.93 34.15
CA ALA A 708 -40.07 10.60 34.45
C ALA A 708 -40.81 9.50 33.67
N GLU A 709 -40.09 8.47 33.21
CA GLU A 709 -40.69 7.34 32.48
C GLU A 709 -41.97 6.84 33.20
N GLY A 710 -43.12 7.01 32.53
CA GLY A 710 -44.42 6.54 33.00
C GLY A 710 -45.36 7.59 33.63
N THR A 711 -45.04 8.89 33.62
CA THR A 711 -45.95 9.94 34.13
C THR A 711 -46.79 10.66 33.07
N CYS A 712 -46.68 10.26 31.80
CA CYS A 712 -47.40 10.93 30.72
C CYS A 712 -48.76 10.26 30.41
N ASP A 713 -49.85 11.03 30.50
CA ASP A 713 -51.19 10.64 30.04
C ASP A 713 -51.54 11.47 28.79
N PRO A 714 -51.50 10.89 27.58
CA PRO A 714 -51.65 11.64 26.33
C PRO A 714 -53.11 12.03 25.96
N GLU A 715 -54.11 11.84 26.84
CA GLU A 715 -55.49 12.27 26.57
C GLU A 715 -55.87 13.59 27.29
N PRO A 716 -56.27 14.65 26.55
CA PRO A 716 -56.71 15.90 27.15
C PRO A 716 -58.18 15.80 27.60
N ASP A 717 -58.41 15.98 28.90
CA ASP A 717 -59.72 16.19 29.50
C ASP A 717 -60.36 17.49 29.00
N ALA A 718 -61.47 17.33 28.28
CA ALA A 718 -62.28 18.41 27.75
C ALA A 718 -63.01 19.18 28.87
N GLY A 719 -62.48 20.36 29.20
CA GLY A 719 -63.21 21.65 29.29
C GLY A 719 -64.28 21.87 30.39
N PRO A 720 -64.30 23.05 31.04
CA PRO A 720 -65.42 23.51 31.85
C PRO A 720 -66.28 24.52 31.07
N ASP A 721 -67.29 24.06 30.34
CA ASP A 721 -68.42 24.88 29.92
C ASP A 721 -69.75 24.14 30.15
N GLY A 722 -70.62 24.80 30.91
CA GLY A 722 -71.92 24.28 31.24
C GLY A 722 -72.96 24.72 30.21
N ASP A 723 -73.68 23.75 29.68
CA ASP A 723 -75.04 23.92 29.22
C ASP A 723 -75.91 22.71 29.59
N ILE A 724 -76.99 23.09 30.29
CA ILE A 724 -78.17 22.30 30.63
C ILE A 724 -79.03 22.22 29.36
N ASP A 725 -79.49 21.00 29.02
CA ASP A 725 -80.80 20.63 28.44
C ASP A 725 -80.67 19.52 27.36
N ASP A 726 -80.93 18.26 27.74
CA ASP A 726 -82.24 17.61 27.52
C ASP A 726 -82.16 16.14 27.99
N PRO A 727 -83.18 15.60 28.68
CA PRO A 727 -83.08 14.39 29.48
C PRO A 727 -83.55 13.14 28.74
N GLY A 728 -83.00 12.02 29.16
CA GLY A 728 -83.60 10.71 28.99
C GLY A 728 -82.76 9.77 28.14
N ARG A 729 -82.08 8.82 28.78
CA ARG A 729 -82.69 7.53 29.10
C ARG A 729 -81.66 6.59 29.73
N ASP A 730 -82.07 6.08 30.87
CA ASP A 730 -81.99 4.68 31.27
C ASP A 730 -80.60 4.11 31.65
N ASN A 731 -80.38 4.07 32.97
CA ASN A 731 -79.87 2.95 33.75
C ASN A 731 -79.22 1.79 32.97
N ALA A 732 -77.97 1.48 33.30
CA ALA A 732 -77.66 0.29 34.11
C ALA A 732 -76.16 0.22 34.40
N ASP A 733 -75.85 0.25 35.70
CA ASP A 733 -74.99 -0.69 36.41
C ASP A 733 -73.58 -1.02 35.89
N GLY A 734 -72.62 -0.94 36.82
CA GLY A 734 -71.75 -2.10 37.02
C GLY A 734 -70.26 -1.82 37.14
N ASP A 735 -69.88 -1.22 38.27
CA ASP A 735 -68.91 -1.75 39.23
C ASP A 735 -67.54 -2.28 38.76
N CYS A 736 -66.54 -1.78 39.47
CA CYS A 736 -65.14 -2.18 39.41
C CYS A 736 -64.92 -3.57 40.03
N SER A 737 -63.95 -4.35 39.51
CA SER A 737 -62.85 -4.88 40.34
C SER A 737 -61.99 -5.91 39.60
N CYS A 738 -60.68 -5.78 39.85
CA CYS A 738 -59.60 -6.62 39.38
C CYS A 738 -59.66 -8.04 39.99
N SER A 739 -59.19 -9.04 39.23
CA SER A 739 -58.41 -10.14 39.82
C SER A 739 -57.46 -10.77 38.80
N ALA A 740 -56.19 -10.81 39.20
CA ALA A 740 -55.12 -11.55 38.55
C ALA A 740 -55.29 -13.07 38.80
N GLY A 741 -54.82 -13.87 37.85
CA GLY A 741 -54.74 -15.32 37.98
C GLY A 741 -54.00 -15.95 36.82
N ALA A 742 -52.69 -16.12 36.99
CA ALA A 742 -51.78 -16.78 36.07
C ALA A 742 -52.11 -18.27 35.85
N SER A 743 -51.84 -18.79 34.65
CA SER A 743 -51.13 -20.07 34.47
C SER A 743 -50.76 -20.34 32.99
N THR A 744 -49.51 -20.77 32.83
CA THR A 744 -48.72 -21.26 31.69
C THR A 744 -49.28 -22.55 31.02
N PRO A 745 -48.56 -23.27 30.13
CA PRO A 745 -47.96 -22.93 28.81
C PRO A 745 -48.23 -24.02 27.74
N VAL A 746 -48.19 -23.76 26.42
CA VAL A 746 -47.97 -24.84 25.41
C VAL A 746 -47.25 -24.28 24.16
N GLY A 747 -46.28 -25.06 23.67
CA GLY A 747 -45.26 -24.72 22.67
C GLY A 747 -45.62 -24.84 21.17
N PRO A 748 -44.62 -25.05 20.29
CA PRO A 748 -44.55 -24.47 18.93
C PRO A 748 -44.71 -25.48 17.78
N LEU A 749 -44.73 -24.97 16.52
CA LEU A 749 -44.48 -25.59 15.18
C LEU A 749 -45.64 -25.35 14.17
N PRO A 750 -45.43 -25.47 12.82
CA PRO A 750 -44.25 -25.98 12.11
C PRO A 750 -43.74 -25.20 10.87
N LEU A 751 -42.50 -25.54 10.52
CA LEU A 751 -41.83 -25.47 9.22
C LEU A 751 -42.59 -26.18 8.07
N LEU A 752 -42.43 -25.66 6.84
CA LEU A 752 -42.62 -26.43 5.61
C LEU A 752 -41.49 -26.15 4.61
N PHE A 753 -40.72 -27.21 4.33
CA PHE A 753 -39.78 -27.36 3.22
C PHE A 753 -40.53 -27.82 1.96
N VAL A 754 -40.17 -27.31 0.78
CA VAL A 754 -40.27 -28.05 -0.50
C VAL A 754 -39.08 -27.69 -1.40
N PHE A 755 -38.34 -28.72 -1.81
CA PHE A 755 -37.29 -28.73 -2.84
C PHE A 755 -37.90 -29.02 -4.22
N GLY A 756 -37.29 -28.53 -5.32
CA GLY A 756 -37.45 -29.16 -6.65
C GLY A 756 -37.24 -28.29 -7.90
N MET A 757 -36.01 -28.29 -8.41
CA MET A 757 -35.51 -28.19 -9.81
C MET A 757 -36.40 -27.68 -10.96
N LEU A 758 -35.84 -26.81 -11.82
CA LEU A 758 -35.60 -27.13 -13.23
C LEU A 758 -34.59 -26.18 -13.92
N TRP A 759 -33.68 -26.82 -14.64
CA TRP A 759 -32.55 -26.34 -15.42
C TRP A 759 -32.98 -26.11 -16.87
N ALA A 760 -32.67 -24.97 -17.51
CA ALA A 760 -32.63 -24.87 -18.98
C ALA A 760 -32.10 -23.51 -19.52
N PHE A 761 -30.92 -23.60 -20.16
CA PHE A 761 -30.49 -22.93 -21.40
C PHE A 761 -30.29 -21.40 -21.44
N ARG A 762 -29.01 -20.99 -21.50
CA ARG A 762 -28.49 -20.21 -22.64
C ARG A 762 -27.00 -20.47 -22.89
N ARG A 763 -26.71 -21.48 -23.71
CA ARG A 763 -25.48 -21.55 -24.52
C ARG A 763 -25.64 -20.59 -25.71
N ARG A 764 -24.66 -19.72 -25.95
CA ARG A 764 -24.37 -19.17 -27.28
C ARG A 764 -22.96 -19.64 -27.67
N THR A 765 -22.92 -20.66 -28.49
CA THR A 765 -21.77 -21.01 -29.34
C THR A 765 -22.01 -20.48 -30.74
N ARG A 766 -20.98 -19.90 -31.36
CA ARG A 766 -20.56 -19.94 -32.78
C ARG A 766 -19.76 -18.65 -33.07
N ASN A 767 -18.58 -18.67 -33.70
CA ASN A 767 -17.89 -19.70 -34.49
C ASN A 767 -16.42 -19.26 -34.67
N PRO A 768 -15.50 -20.19 -35.01
CA PRO A 768 -14.19 -19.84 -35.54
C PRO A 768 -14.28 -19.53 -37.04
N GLY A 769 -13.47 -18.58 -37.48
CA GLY A 769 -13.21 -18.19 -38.86
C GLY A 769 -11.87 -17.48 -38.88
#